data_AF-L1JSQ6-F1
#
_entry.id   AF-L1JSQ6-F1
#
_cell.length_a   1.000
_cell.length_b   1.000
_cell.length_c   1.000
_cell.angle_alpha   90.00
_cell.angle_beta   90.00
_cell.angle_gamma   90.00
#
_symmetry.space_group_name_H-M   'P 1'
#
loop_
_entity.id
_entity.type
_entity.pdbx_description
1 polymer ?
#
loop_
_entity_poly.entity_id
_entity_poly.type
_entity_poly.pdbx_seq_one_letter_code
_entity_poly.pdbx_strand_id
1 'polypeptide(L)'
;MVNRSQKKWVVRDFRHLITSIIFLIQRAIVKRGLPLDKDETVEQFNVRVLMAAFLVVNRPGSCFESIGHLEKQVQHAAADLVTSIRQICAGIENSRAQPLTQHDWSSWRPFLKQLNVYLARFKDWKVPDEHKLTERIKHALLALYRAESHLSPDAQEYMSVKEEFRAQKAKLRAKMLQIAGAQGLESFDEALRQQGFTAVDAEPSEETASSSSQGAGSSSRPAELPSSTNASGLSSLPGRMTNEQLAHELLLDPAFKLDEQGAGYLDNPVLSKVRESFKVAFWDSLVDDLRLTPPCYVRVLKVVGEVRDGMIDLSPSRSKELKEKIDTAYWQEQIESGALDWSSCVSLIEGMLGIAMEMQEPSRKQETQAGWKALEEELRAGTPEDQPTLFCKALEYVLGRVNVMRVDAANARLRNIAHVIQNHGIEYERAHMDKKIKANPAYLQRTPEWIRAVVEKEVGRGRAVLSKLVQGEGAAYEQIHTAAVLSLIMGSEPVKTDACPETLQLDISRLRKYHADFHFDVLAACMLAVASQRLMATKKDPKVTELLEHLKTSLNSFEASLVDKEERVKAATSSFEAELSAAEKEVIASCLSPSQPSAYSREMLERLLAVPAMVLEKSYGPMEEQWLRLVSADGSKVESGVPQSPFVRNVYERVVRNARRVRKVISLNRKVHYDRYNQMILAESQELMERRQEDLL
;
A
#
# COMPACT_ATOMS: atom_id res chain seq x y z
N MET A 1 14.23 -22.15 29.15
CA MET A 1 15.08 -21.36 30.08
C MET A 1 16.59 -21.69 30.04
N VAL A 2 17.06 -22.65 29.24
CA VAL A 2 18.48 -23.09 29.22
C VAL A 2 19.45 -22.12 28.46
N ASN A 3 18.94 -21.15 27.72
CA ASN A 3 19.74 -20.46 26.68
C ASN A 3 20.42 -19.13 27.08
N ARG A 4 19.96 -18.44 28.15
CA ARG A 4 20.55 -17.14 28.55
C ARG A 4 21.78 -17.30 29.44
N SER A 5 21.72 -18.24 30.38
CA SER A 5 22.83 -18.50 31.31
C SER A 5 24.04 -19.02 30.54
N GLN A 6 23.89 -20.08 29.73
CA GLN A 6 24.98 -20.65 28.93
C GLN A 6 25.70 -19.61 28.04
N LYS A 7 24.97 -18.70 27.39
CA LYS A 7 25.57 -17.62 26.60
C LYS A 7 26.44 -16.66 27.44
N LYS A 8 26.03 -16.37 28.68
CA LYS A 8 26.83 -15.53 29.60
C LYS A 8 28.10 -16.25 30.06
N TRP A 9 28.03 -17.56 30.31
CA TRP A 9 29.20 -18.39 30.65
C TRP A 9 30.21 -18.40 29.51
N VAL A 10 29.79 -18.68 28.28
CA VAL A 10 30.69 -18.72 27.12
C VAL A 10 31.43 -17.39 26.91
N VAL A 11 30.73 -16.26 26.95
CA VAL A 11 31.37 -14.93 26.77
C VAL A 11 32.36 -14.62 27.90
N ARG A 12 32.01 -14.98 29.15
CA ARG A 12 32.87 -14.76 30.31
C ARG A 12 34.11 -15.67 30.27
N ASP A 13 33.94 -16.95 30.01
CA ASP A 13 35.03 -17.92 30.03
C ASP A 13 35.97 -17.70 28.83
N PHE A 14 35.42 -17.33 27.67
CA PHE A 14 36.23 -16.92 26.52
C PHE A 14 37.02 -15.63 26.80
N ARG A 15 36.43 -14.67 27.52
CA ARG A 15 37.18 -13.48 28.01
C ARG A 15 38.37 -13.89 28.87
N HIS A 16 38.15 -14.77 29.85
CA HIS A 16 39.19 -15.23 30.76
C HIS A 16 40.30 -15.98 30.02
N LEU A 17 39.94 -16.83 29.06
CA LEU A 17 40.91 -17.54 28.23
C LEU A 17 41.82 -16.57 27.47
N ILE A 18 41.24 -15.63 26.74
CA ILE A 18 42.01 -14.72 25.90
C ILE A 18 42.86 -13.76 26.73
N THR A 19 42.31 -13.21 27.83
CA THR A 19 43.09 -12.35 28.74
C THR A 19 44.25 -13.09 29.40
N SER A 20 44.06 -14.37 29.74
CA SER A 20 45.14 -15.22 30.26
C SER A 20 46.21 -15.49 29.20
N ILE A 21 45.82 -15.78 27.95
CA ILE A 21 46.74 -15.96 26.83
C ILE A 21 47.58 -14.70 26.62
N ILE A 22 46.94 -13.52 26.55
CA ILE A 22 47.64 -12.22 26.39
C ILE A 22 48.66 -12.03 27.50
N PHE A 23 48.26 -12.24 28.76
CA PHE A 23 49.13 -12.08 29.92
C PHE A 23 50.34 -13.04 29.88
N LEU A 24 50.11 -14.30 29.54
CA LEU A 24 51.18 -15.32 29.50
C LEU A 24 52.19 -15.04 28.38
N ILE A 25 51.72 -14.62 27.20
CA ILE A 25 52.59 -14.22 26.09
C ILE A 25 53.44 -13.01 26.49
N GLN A 26 52.81 -11.94 27.00
CA GLN A 26 53.52 -10.72 27.42
C GLN A 26 54.55 -11.02 28.53
N ARG A 27 54.17 -11.84 29.53
CA ARG A 27 55.09 -12.25 30.59
C ARG A 27 56.29 -13.04 30.06
N ALA A 28 56.09 -13.92 29.08
CA ALA A 28 57.17 -14.69 28.47
C ALA A 28 58.15 -13.81 27.68
N ILE A 29 57.63 -12.82 26.93
CA ILE A 29 58.41 -11.83 26.17
C ILE A 29 59.29 -10.99 27.12
N VAL A 30 58.69 -10.41 28.17
CA VAL A 30 59.40 -9.58 29.15
C VAL A 30 60.50 -10.37 29.86
N LYS A 31 60.21 -11.61 30.28
CA LYS A 31 61.21 -12.47 30.91
C LYS A 31 62.35 -12.90 29.98
N ARG A 32 62.18 -12.80 28.64
CA ARG A 32 63.26 -13.02 27.66
C ARG A 32 64.08 -11.75 27.38
N GLY A 33 63.74 -10.62 28.02
CA GLY A 33 64.43 -9.34 27.80
C GLY A 33 64.10 -8.68 26.46
N LEU A 34 63.01 -9.10 25.80
CA LEU A 34 62.57 -8.52 24.53
C LEU A 34 61.66 -7.29 24.79
N PRO A 35 61.82 -6.17 24.06
CA PRO A 35 60.93 -5.03 24.17
C PRO A 35 59.56 -5.39 23.58
N LEU A 36 58.49 -4.90 24.23
CA LEU A 36 57.12 -4.90 23.71
C LEU A 36 56.88 -3.62 22.93
N ASP A 37 56.44 -3.75 21.68
CA ASP A 37 56.10 -2.61 20.85
C ASP A 37 54.67 -2.10 21.15
N LYS A 38 54.38 -0.84 20.79
CA LYS A 38 53.06 -0.23 21.04
C LYS A 38 51.91 -0.96 20.33
N ASP A 39 52.17 -1.60 19.19
CA ASP A 39 51.21 -2.42 18.45
C ASP A 39 50.99 -3.83 19.07
N GLU A 40 51.74 -4.17 20.12
CA GLU A 40 51.65 -5.44 20.86
C GLU A 40 51.03 -5.28 22.26
N THR A 41 50.88 -4.04 22.72
CA THR A 41 50.10 -3.72 23.90
C THR A 41 48.61 -3.75 23.55
N VAL A 42 47.90 -4.76 24.05
CA VAL A 42 46.46 -4.92 23.86
C VAL A 42 45.72 -4.19 24.98
N GLU A 43 45.01 -3.12 24.66
CA GLU A 43 44.15 -2.38 25.59
C GLU A 43 42.85 -3.16 25.92
N GLN A 44 41.96 -2.60 26.74
CA GLN A 44 40.65 -3.20 26.97
C GLN A 44 39.87 -3.38 25.66
N PHE A 45 39.43 -4.60 25.39
CA PHE A 45 38.70 -4.94 24.17
C PHE A 45 37.34 -5.58 24.46
N ASN A 46 36.41 -5.41 23.51
CA ASN A 46 35.10 -6.06 23.58
C ASN A 46 35.19 -7.50 23.09
N VAL A 47 35.04 -8.46 24.00
CA VAL A 47 35.10 -9.90 23.69
C VAL A 47 34.09 -10.35 22.65
N ARG A 48 32.93 -9.69 22.54
CA ARG A 48 31.95 -10.01 21.50
C ARG A 48 32.46 -9.67 20.10
N VAL A 49 33.24 -8.59 19.96
CA VAL A 49 33.92 -8.24 18.70
C VAL A 49 34.93 -9.33 18.35
N LEU A 50 35.73 -9.78 19.32
CA LEU A 50 36.65 -10.90 19.09
C LEU A 50 35.93 -12.18 18.66
N MET A 51 34.81 -12.53 19.30
CA MET A 51 34.01 -13.69 18.92
C MET A 51 33.41 -13.54 17.51
N ALA A 52 33.15 -12.32 17.05
CA ALA A 52 32.66 -12.07 15.70
C ALA A 52 33.68 -12.47 14.63
N ALA A 53 34.99 -12.52 14.94
CA ALA A 53 36.00 -13.01 14.00
C ALA A 53 35.68 -14.44 13.51
N PHE A 54 35.19 -15.32 14.40
CA PHE A 54 34.77 -16.66 14.02
C PHE A 54 33.55 -16.66 13.11
N LEU A 55 32.60 -15.74 13.31
CA LEU A 55 31.43 -15.60 12.43
C LEU A 55 31.85 -15.09 11.05
N VAL A 56 32.71 -14.09 11.00
CA VAL A 56 33.25 -13.50 9.77
C VAL A 56 33.97 -14.56 8.93
N VAL A 57 34.79 -15.40 9.55
CA VAL A 57 35.54 -16.46 8.83
C VAL A 57 34.63 -17.57 8.34
N ASN A 58 33.68 -18.05 9.15
CA ASN A 58 32.89 -19.23 8.81
C ASN A 58 31.63 -18.91 8.01
N ARG A 59 31.07 -17.69 8.14
CA ARG A 59 29.84 -17.25 7.47
C ARG A 59 29.91 -15.77 7.07
N PRO A 60 30.79 -15.40 6.12
CA PRO A 60 30.98 -14.01 5.70
C PRO A 60 29.70 -13.39 5.11
N GLY A 61 28.94 -14.14 4.30
CA GLY A 61 27.66 -13.67 3.74
C GLY A 61 26.53 -13.51 4.77
N SER A 62 26.74 -13.99 6.00
CA SER A 62 25.89 -13.71 7.14
C SER A 62 26.44 -12.62 8.04
N CYS A 63 27.50 -11.90 7.64
CA CYS A 63 28.10 -10.80 8.40
C CYS A 63 28.11 -9.50 7.61
N PHE A 64 28.33 -9.60 6.30
CA PHE A 64 28.45 -8.48 5.39
C PHE A 64 27.34 -8.47 4.35
N GLU A 65 26.90 -7.28 3.97
CA GLU A 65 25.91 -7.08 2.90
C GLU A 65 26.51 -7.37 1.51
N SER A 66 27.76 -6.94 1.32
CA SER A 66 28.62 -7.21 0.17
C SER A 66 30.07 -7.28 0.62
N ILE A 67 30.94 -7.89 -0.18
CA ILE A 67 32.37 -8.05 0.15
C ILE A 67 33.14 -6.90 -0.52
N GLY A 68 33.14 -5.74 0.12
CA GLY A 68 33.93 -4.57 -0.28
C GLY A 68 35.37 -4.61 0.24
N HIS A 69 36.11 -3.52 0.04
CA HIS A 69 37.50 -3.42 0.48
C HIS A 69 37.65 -3.52 2.00
N LEU A 70 36.81 -2.83 2.79
CA LEU A 70 36.85 -2.89 4.26
C LEU A 70 36.46 -4.28 4.77
N GLU A 71 35.44 -4.90 4.18
CA GLU A 71 35.00 -6.25 4.51
C GLU A 71 36.09 -7.29 4.21
N LYS A 72 36.78 -7.18 3.05
CA LYS A 72 37.93 -8.03 2.70
C LYS A 72 39.06 -7.88 3.73
N GLN A 73 39.36 -6.65 4.18
CA GLN A 73 40.37 -6.42 5.22
C GLN A 73 39.99 -7.03 6.57
N VAL A 74 38.72 -6.88 7.00
CA VAL A 74 38.23 -7.51 8.24
C VAL A 74 38.28 -9.02 8.12
N GLN A 75 37.90 -9.58 6.98
CA GLN A 75 37.90 -11.02 6.73
C GLN A 75 39.32 -11.60 6.78
N HIS A 76 40.29 -10.93 6.14
CA HIS A 76 41.68 -11.35 6.18
C HIS A 76 42.27 -11.28 7.60
N ALA A 77 42.08 -10.14 8.29
CA ALA A 77 42.53 -9.99 9.67
C ALA A 77 41.86 -10.99 10.64
N ALA A 78 40.58 -11.29 10.42
CA ALA A 78 39.85 -12.30 11.18
C ALA A 78 40.40 -13.71 10.92
N ALA A 79 40.74 -14.04 9.67
CA ALA A 79 41.30 -15.34 9.31
C ALA A 79 42.66 -15.57 9.97
N ASP A 80 43.54 -14.57 9.95
CA ASP A 80 44.85 -14.62 10.63
C ASP A 80 44.67 -14.81 12.14
N LEU A 81 43.82 -14.01 12.76
CA LEU A 81 43.55 -14.06 14.20
C LEU A 81 42.97 -15.41 14.62
N VAL A 82 41.95 -15.91 13.90
CA VAL A 82 41.32 -17.21 14.20
C VAL A 82 42.31 -18.35 14.03
N THR A 83 43.21 -18.27 13.03
CA THR A 83 44.27 -19.27 12.82
C THR A 83 45.23 -19.30 14.02
N SER A 84 45.69 -18.14 14.48
CA SER A 84 46.55 -18.05 15.66
C SER A 84 45.87 -18.53 16.94
N ILE A 85 44.58 -18.20 17.15
CA ILE A 85 43.82 -18.71 18.30
C ILE A 85 43.74 -20.24 18.26
N ARG A 86 43.49 -20.85 17.10
CA ARG A 86 43.47 -22.32 16.94
C ARG A 86 44.83 -22.94 17.24
N GLN A 87 45.93 -22.34 16.78
CA GLN A 87 47.28 -22.82 17.08
C GLN A 87 47.60 -22.77 18.57
N ILE A 88 47.25 -21.68 19.25
CA ILE A 88 47.43 -21.52 20.70
C ILE A 88 46.60 -22.57 21.45
N CYS A 89 45.34 -22.75 21.08
CA CYS A 89 44.47 -23.75 21.72
C CYS A 89 45.02 -25.17 21.53
N ALA A 90 45.47 -25.52 20.33
CA ALA A 90 46.09 -26.83 20.06
C ALA A 90 47.37 -27.04 20.89
N GLY A 91 48.21 -26.00 21.04
CA GLY A 91 49.38 -26.06 21.91
C GLY A 91 49.03 -26.26 23.39
N ILE A 92 47.97 -25.59 23.88
CA ILE A 92 47.46 -25.76 25.25
C ILE A 92 46.88 -27.17 25.44
N GLU A 93 46.16 -27.72 24.46
CA GLU A 93 45.63 -29.09 24.54
C GLU A 93 46.76 -30.14 24.59
N ASN A 94 47.78 -29.96 23.74
CA ASN A 94 48.99 -30.79 23.73
C ASN A 94 49.83 -30.65 25.01
N SER A 95 49.66 -29.57 25.76
CA SER A 95 50.40 -29.34 27.01
C SER A 95 50.12 -30.37 28.10
N ARG A 96 49.02 -31.13 27.96
CA ARG A 96 48.70 -32.28 28.83
C ARG A 96 49.73 -33.40 28.73
N ALA A 97 50.44 -33.50 27.62
CA ALA A 97 51.52 -34.47 27.41
C ALA A 97 52.92 -33.87 27.60
N GLN A 98 53.11 -32.59 27.23
CA GLN A 98 54.42 -31.92 27.31
C GLN A 98 54.26 -30.46 27.78
N PRO A 99 54.84 -30.05 28.92
CA PRO A 99 54.59 -28.72 29.48
C PRO A 99 55.09 -27.60 28.56
N LEU A 100 54.26 -26.56 28.38
CA LEU A 100 54.60 -25.38 27.58
C LEU A 100 55.79 -24.63 28.19
N THR A 101 56.81 -24.38 27.37
CA THR A 101 58.01 -23.64 27.77
C THR A 101 57.83 -22.14 27.60
N GLN A 102 58.75 -21.37 28.18
CA GLN A 102 58.80 -19.91 27.96
C GLN A 102 59.05 -19.56 26.48
N HIS A 103 59.78 -20.42 25.74
CA HIS A 103 59.98 -20.26 24.31
C HIS A 103 58.65 -20.38 23.55
N ASP A 104 57.83 -21.38 23.87
CA ASP A 104 56.54 -21.63 23.22
C ASP A 104 55.58 -20.43 23.40
N TRP A 105 55.44 -19.93 24.63
CA TRP A 105 54.63 -18.74 24.90
C TRP A 105 55.14 -17.49 24.17
N SER A 106 56.46 -17.32 24.06
CA SER A 106 57.02 -16.19 23.31
C SER A 106 56.90 -16.34 21.78
N SER A 107 56.76 -17.57 21.27
CA SER A 107 56.57 -17.82 19.83
C SER A 107 55.22 -17.32 19.32
N TRP A 108 54.22 -17.24 20.21
CA TRP A 108 52.89 -16.70 19.90
C TRP A 108 52.80 -15.17 19.97
N ARG A 109 53.94 -14.47 20.06
CA ARG A 109 54.00 -12.99 19.97
C ARG A 109 53.17 -12.38 18.82
N PRO A 110 53.13 -12.95 17.58
CA PRO A 110 52.33 -12.41 16.48
C PRO A 110 50.83 -12.29 16.78
N PHE A 111 50.28 -13.11 17.69
CA PHE A 111 48.87 -13.05 18.10
C PHE A 111 48.48 -11.67 18.65
N LEU A 112 49.35 -11.02 19.43
CA LEU A 112 49.07 -9.72 20.04
C LEU A 112 48.86 -8.64 18.95
N LYS A 113 49.73 -8.63 17.95
CA LYS A 113 49.64 -7.73 16.80
C LYS A 113 48.42 -8.03 15.95
N GLN A 114 48.15 -9.30 15.64
CA GLN A 114 46.99 -9.70 14.85
C GLN A 114 45.66 -9.35 15.53
N LEU A 115 45.60 -9.46 16.87
CA LEU A 115 44.43 -9.04 17.64
C LEU A 115 44.18 -7.54 17.49
N ASN A 116 45.21 -6.72 17.68
CA ASN A 116 45.10 -5.27 17.50
C ASN A 116 44.75 -4.88 16.06
N VAL A 117 45.34 -5.56 15.06
CA VAL A 117 45.02 -5.36 13.64
C VAL A 117 43.55 -5.69 13.36
N TYR A 118 43.04 -6.84 13.84
CA TYR A 118 41.63 -7.19 13.68
C TYR A 118 40.70 -6.18 14.34
N LEU A 119 40.99 -5.76 15.57
CA LEU A 119 40.16 -4.79 16.29
C LEU A 119 40.13 -3.44 15.55
N ALA A 120 41.26 -2.99 15.01
CA ALA A 120 41.34 -1.79 14.20
C ALA A 120 40.53 -1.93 12.91
N ARG A 121 40.76 -2.98 12.11
CA ARG A 121 40.00 -3.22 10.86
C ARG A 121 38.50 -3.36 11.11
N PHE A 122 38.11 -4.05 12.18
CA PHE A 122 36.71 -4.18 12.55
C PHE A 122 36.09 -2.83 12.89
N LYS A 123 36.81 -1.95 13.59
CA LYS A 123 36.35 -0.59 13.87
C LYS A 123 36.24 0.25 12.59
N ASP A 124 37.24 0.18 11.71
CA ASP A 124 37.26 0.91 10.43
C ASP A 124 36.09 0.53 9.53
N TRP A 125 35.71 -0.75 9.50
CA TRP A 125 34.51 -1.22 8.82
C TRP A 125 33.21 -0.83 9.54
N LYS A 126 33.19 -0.96 10.87
CA LYS A 126 31.97 -0.82 11.67
C LYS A 126 31.39 0.60 11.64
N VAL A 127 32.23 1.63 11.72
CA VAL A 127 31.78 3.04 11.76
C VAL A 127 30.95 3.43 10.54
N PRO A 128 31.42 3.25 9.28
CA PRO A 128 30.62 3.58 8.11
C PRO A 128 29.39 2.66 7.96
N ASP A 129 29.47 1.39 8.38
CA ASP A 129 28.31 0.48 8.34
C ASP A 129 27.21 0.90 9.34
N GLU A 130 27.57 1.34 10.55
CA GLU A 130 26.63 1.89 11.53
C GLU A 130 25.97 3.17 11.04
N HIS A 131 26.73 4.07 10.39
CA HIS A 131 26.19 5.29 9.80
C HIS A 131 25.19 4.98 8.69
N LYS A 132 25.59 4.16 7.70
CA LYS A 132 24.73 3.68 6.61
C LYS A 132 23.43 3.06 7.16
N LEU A 133 23.54 2.19 8.17
CA LEU A 133 22.38 1.55 8.77
C LEU A 133 21.47 2.54 9.51
N THR A 134 22.05 3.54 10.18
CA THR A 134 21.29 4.58 10.88
C THR A 134 20.47 5.42 9.89
N GLU A 135 21.06 5.86 8.77
CA GLU A 135 20.34 6.63 7.75
C GLU A 135 19.21 5.81 7.11
N ARG A 136 19.44 4.53 6.82
CA ARG A 136 18.38 3.63 6.33
C ARG A 136 17.23 3.49 7.32
N ILE A 137 17.51 3.43 8.62
CA ILE A 137 16.48 3.38 9.67
C ILE A 137 15.70 4.69 9.75
N LYS A 138 16.37 5.85 9.60
CA LYS A 138 15.69 7.16 9.56
C LYS A 138 14.67 7.24 8.43
N HIS A 139 15.04 6.85 7.21
CA HIS A 139 14.13 6.79 6.06
C HIS A 139 12.94 5.87 6.32
N ALA A 140 13.18 4.67 6.84
CA ALA A 140 12.10 3.72 7.15
C ALA A 140 11.13 4.24 8.24
N LEU A 141 11.67 4.88 9.29
CA LEU A 141 10.83 5.50 10.33
C LEU A 141 10.02 6.65 9.76
N LEU A 142 10.64 7.53 8.97
CA LEU A 142 9.97 8.67 8.36
C LEU A 142 8.83 8.22 7.42
N ALA A 143 9.05 7.16 6.65
CA ALA A 143 8.02 6.53 5.83
C ALA A 143 6.81 6.09 6.65
N LEU A 144 7.04 5.44 7.80
CA LEU A 144 5.98 4.98 8.70
C LEU A 144 5.17 6.14 9.29
N TYR A 145 5.82 7.23 9.71
CA TYR A 145 5.12 8.41 10.22
C TYR A 145 4.28 9.11 9.14
N ARG A 146 4.85 9.31 7.94
CA ARG A 146 4.13 9.88 6.79
C ARG A 146 2.95 8.99 6.38
N ALA A 147 3.16 7.68 6.27
CA ALA A 147 2.11 6.72 5.95
C ALA A 147 0.96 6.76 6.99
N GLU A 148 1.27 6.73 8.28
CA GLU A 148 0.25 6.77 9.34
C GLU A 148 -0.56 8.07 9.33
N SER A 149 0.07 9.21 9.00
CA SER A 149 -0.61 10.52 8.90
C SER A 149 -1.72 10.58 7.84
N HIS A 150 -1.70 9.67 6.86
CA HIS A 150 -2.74 9.57 5.85
C HIS A 150 -3.96 8.77 6.34
N LEU A 151 -3.81 8.00 7.44
CA LEU A 151 -4.88 7.17 8.00
C LEU A 151 -5.75 7.99 8.97
N SER A 152 -7.06 8.08 8.70
CA SER A 152 -8.00 8.76 9.59
C SER A 152 -7.98 8.16 11.00
N PRO A 153 -7.90 8.96 12.09
CA PRO A 153 -7.80 8.49 13.49
C PRO A 153 -8.89 7.48 13.90
N ASP A 154 -10.13 7.69 13.47
CA ASP A 154 -11.31 6.95 13.93
C ASP A 154 -11.76 5.85 12.96
N ALA A 155 -11.06 5.67 11.84
CA ALA A 155 -11.41 4.66 10.86
C ALA A 155 -11.05 3.24 11.36
N GLN A 156 -12.07 2.51 11.82
CA GLN A 156 -11.95 1.12 12.28
C GLN A 156 -11.32 0.19 11.21
N GLU A 157 -11.51 0.51 9.94
CA GLU A 157 -10.96 -0.24 8.79
C GLU A 157 -9.43 -0.32 8.80
N TYR A 158 -8.73 0.69 9.35
CA TYR A 158 -7.26 0.74 9.34
C TYR A 158 -6.62 0.40 10.69
N MET A 159 -7.39 -0.07 11.68
CA MET A 159 -6.87 -0.34 13.03
C MET A 159 -5.74 -1.37 13.04
N SER A 160 -5.90 -2.47 12.29
CA SER A 160 -4.84 -3.49 12.16
C SER A 160 -3.56 -2.93 11.52
N VAL A 161 -3.68 -2.07 10.52
CA VAL A 161 -2.53 -1.43 9.84
C VAL A 161 -1.82 -0.47 10.79
N LYS A 162 -2.57 0.30 11.59
CA LYS A 162 -2.00 1.20 12.61
C LYS A 162 -1.27 0.43 13.71
N GLU A 163 -1.82 -0.68 14.18
CA GLU A 163 -1.15 -1.54 15.16
C GLU A 163 0.18 -2.07 14.62
N GLU A 164 0.20 -2.50 13.36
CA GLU A 164 1.43 -2.93 12.69
C GLU A 164 2.45 -1.78 12.60
N PHE A 165 2.02 -0.58 12.17
CA PHE A 165 2.90 0.59 12.10
C PHE A 165 3.47 0.97 13.48
N ARG A 166 2.67 0.92 14.54
CA ARG A 166 3.15 1.15 15.92
C ARG A 166 4.22 0.13 16.32
N ALA A 167 3.97 -1.16 16.07
CA ALA A 167 4.93 -2.23 16.39
C ALA A 167 6.25 -2.07 15.60
N GLN A 168 6.17 -1.74 14.31
CA GLN A 168 7.33 -1.51 13.47
C GLN A 168 8.13 -0.27 13.89
N LYS A 169 7.46 0.85 14.19
CA LYS A 169 8.09 2.07 14.73
C LYS A 169 8.85 1.77 16.03
N ALA A 170 8.22 1.07 16.98
CA ALA A 170 8.86 0.71 18.24
C ALA A 170 10.13 -0.12 18.03
N LYS A 171 10.08 -1.13 17.15
CA LYS A 171 11.23 -1.98 16.82
C LYS A 171 12.37 -1.19 16.17
N LEU A 172 12.06 -0.30 15.22
CA LEU A 172 13.06 0.50 14.52
C LEU A 172 13.69 1.56 15.44
N ARG A 173 12.90 2.21 16.32
CA ARG A 173 13.41 3.15 17.32
C ARG A 173 14.34 2.46 18.33
N ALA A 174 13.98 1.26 18.80
CA ALA A 174 14.84 0.47 19.67
C ALA A 174 16.17 0.09 18.99
N LYS A 175 16.13 -0.23 17.69
CA LYS A 175 17.33 -0.53 16.90
C LYS A 175 18.18 0.72 16.67
N MET A 176 17.55 1.86 16.41
CA MET A 176 18.24 3.14 16.27
C MET A 176 18.96 3.53 17.58
N LEU A 177 18.29 3.35 18.73
CA LEU A 177 18.89 3.59 20.04
C LEU A 177 20.12 2.69 20.29
N GLN A 178 20.10 1.44 19.82
CA GLN A 178 21.23 0.52 19.96
C GLN A 178 22.45 0.89 19.11
N ILE A 179 22.24 1.55 17.97
CA ILE A 179 23.31 1.84 16.99
C ILE A 179 23.80 3.28 17.16
N ALA A 180 22.89 4.25 17.15
CA ALA A 180 23.18 5.68 17.17
C ALA A 180 23.11 6.30 18.59
N GLY A 181 22.68 5.55 19.59
CA GLY A 181 22.54 6.02 20.97
C GLY A 181 21.36 7.00 21.18
N ALA A 182 21.25 7.52 22.41
CA ALA A 182 20.19 8.44 22.80
C ALA A 182 20.24 9.76 21.99
N GLN A 183 21.44 10.30 21.79
CA GLN A 183 21.64 11.53 21.00
C GLN A 183 21.18 11.37 19.54
N GLY A 184 21.45 10.22 18.92
CA GLY A 184 20.99 9.95 17.55
C GLY A 184 19.46 9.89 17.45
N LEU A 185 18.80 9.31 18.45
CA LEU A 185 17.34 9.25 18.52
C LEU A 185 16.72 10.63 18.78
N GLU A 186 17.30 11.43 19.67
CA GLU A 186 16.86 12.82 19.95
C GLU A 186 16.99 13.70 18.70
N SER A 187 18.12 13.60 17.98
CA SER A 187 18.32 14.32 16.72
C SER A 187 17.26 13.95 15.66
N PHE A 188 16.88 12.67 15.58
CA PHE A 188 15.80 12.24 14.70
C PHE A 188 14.45 12.78 15.14
N ASP A 189 14.15 12.75 16.44
CA ASP A 189 12.88 13.29 16.96
C ASP A 189 12.76 14.79 16.72
N GLU A 190 13.86 15.53 16.79
CA GLU A 190 13.89 16.94 16.45
C GLU A 190 13.62 17.18 14.96
N ALA A 191 14.27 16.42 14.08
CA ALA A 191 14.00 16.47 12.64
C ALA A 191 12.54 16.08 12.31
N LEU A 192 11.97 15.14 13.06
CA LEU A 192 10.58 14.71 12.92
C LEU A 192 9.60 15.81 13.34
N ARG A 193 9.89 16.54 14.43
CA ARG A 193 9.12 17.71 14.87
C ARG A 193 9.16 18.86 13.86
N GLN A 194 10.31 19.11 13.24
CA GLN A 194 10.44 20.13 12.18
C GLN A 194 9.57 19.82 10.96
N GLN A 195 9.28 18.54 10.70
CA GLN A 195 8.37 18.11 9.65
C GLN A 195 6.89 18.07 10.10
N GLY A 196 6.58 18.57 11.30
CA GLY A 196 5.22 18.67 11.83
C GLY A 196 4.66 17.40 12.45
N PHE A 197 5.49 16.37 12.68
CA PHE A 197 5.06 15.13 13.31
C PHE A 197 5.36 15.13 14.81
N THR A 198 4.39 14.68 15.62
CA THR A 198 4.58 14.47 17.04
C THR A 198 5.11 13.07 17.30
N ALA A 199 6.23 12.96 18.00
CA ALA A 199 6.74 11.68 18.50
C ALA A 199 5.84 11.21 19.67
N VAL A 200 4.61 10.78 19.38
CA VAL A 200 3.71 10.26 20.42
C VAL A 200 4.04 8.79 20.68
N ASP A 201 4.60 8.59 21.87
CA ASP A 201 4.56 7.43 22.76
C ASP A 201 4.53 6.03 22.13
N ALA A 202 5.71 5.43 22.08
CA ALA A 202 5.82 4.12 22.71
C ALA A 202 6.25 4.40 24.16
N GLU A 203 5.29 4.50 25.09
CA GLU A 203 5.66 4.32 26.49
C GLU A 203 6.41 2.99 26.59
N PRO A 204 7.64 2.98 27.14
CA PRO A 204 8.29 1.73 27.46
C PRO A 204 7.45 1.10 28.57
N SER A 205 6.66 0.08 28.24
CA SER A 205 6.06 -0.76 29.28
C SER A 205 7.21 -1.25 30.18
N GLU A 206 7.24 -0.75 31.41
CA GLU A 206 8.32 -0.98 32.39
C GLU A 206 8.55 -2.46 32.71
N GLU A 207 7.68 -3.36 32.25
CA GLU A 207 7.88 -4.81 32.35
C GLU A 207 8.93 -5.39 31.39
N THR A 208 9.50 -4.60 30.47
CA THR A 208 10.64 -5.03 29.63
C THR A 208 12.00 -4.50 30.06
N ALA A 209 12.05 -3.58 31.04
CA ALA A 209 13.30 -2.98 31.53
C ALA A 209 14.16 -3.91 32.40
N SER A 210 13.61 -5.05 32.86
CA SER A 210 14.36 -6.06 33.63
C SER A 210 14.66 -7.35 32.88
N SER A 211 14.33 -7.44 31.57
CA SER A 211 14.36 -8.72 30.87
C SER A 211 14.90 -8.72 29.43
N SER A 212 15.90 -7.91 29.06
CA SER A 212 16.49 -8.02 27.71
C SER A 212 18.01 -7.76 27.57
N SER A 213 18.82 -8.32 28.48
CA SER A 213 20.23 -8.61 28.16
C SER A 213 20.36 -9.89 27.29
N GLN A 214 19.75 -9.94 26.11
CA GLN A 214 20.01 -11.02 25.14
C GLN A 214 21.21 -10.69 24.27
N GLY A 215 22.27 -11.48 24.45
CA GLY A 215 23.41 -11.49 23.56
C GLY A 215 23.04 -12.03 22.18
N ALA A 216 23.49 -11.29 21.17
CA ALA A 216 24.34 -11.75 20.08
C ALA A 216 24.26 -13.26 19.82
N GLY A 217 23.60 -13.62 18.72
CA GLY A 217 23.38 -14.99 18.29
C GLY A 217 22.18 -15.09 17.36
N SER A 218 22.07 -14.12 16.46
CA SER A 218 21.20 -14.13 15.29
C SER A 218 22.11 -13.66 14.16
N SER A 219 22.24 -14.49 13.14
CA SER A 219 22.86 -14.19 11.84
C SER A 219 22.84 -12.69 11.54
N SER A 220 24.01 -12.10 11.37
CA SER A 220 24.27 -10.74 10.94
C SER A 220 23.86 -10.54 9.47
N ARG A 221 22.58 -10.76 9.19
CA ARG A 221 21.96 -10.08 8.07
C ARG A 221 21.93 -8.59 8.48
N PRO A 222 22.45 -7.65 7.67
CA PRO A 222 22.19 -6.24 7.86
C PRO A 222 20.67 -6.05 8.01
N ALA A 223 20.23 -4.93 8.57
CA ALA A 223 18.81 -4.60 8.51
C ALA A 223 18.39 -4.44 7.04
N GLU A 224 18.07 -5.54 6.39
CA GLU A 224 17.05 -5.53 5.37
C GLU A 224 15.81 -5.02 6.10
N LEU A 225 15.15 -4.03 5.48
CA LEU A 225 13.73 -3.78 5.71
C LEU A 225 13.02 -5.13 5.92
N PRO A 226 12.09 -5.23 6.88
CA PRO A 226 11.54 -6.50 7.35
C PRO A 226 11.35 -7.48 6.18
N SER A 227 12.01 -8.64 6.25
CA SER A 227 12.03 -9.66 5.20
C SER A 227 10.66 -10.36 4.98
N SER A 228 9.55 -9.68 5.29
CA SER A 228 8.23 -9.95 4.72
C SER A 228 7.90 -9.05 3.52
N THR A 229 8.83 -8.17 3.12
CA THR A 229 8.73 -7.35 1.92
C THR A 229 9.83 -7.74 0.95
N ASN A 230 9.45 -8.40 -0.15
CA ASN A 230 10.27 -8.42 -1.37
C ASN A 230 10.60 -6.95 -1.73
N ALA A 231 11.75 -6.67 -2.37
CA ALA A 231 12.23 -5.29 -2.60
C ALA A 231 11.26 -4.40 -3.41
N SER A 232 10.22 -5.00 -4.00
CA SER A 232 9.10 -4.32 -4.62
C SER A 232 8.03 -3.80 -3.66
N GLY A 233 7.97 -4.21 -2.37
CA GLY A 233 6.90 -3.81 -1.43
C GLY A 233 5.46 -4.13 -1.89
N LEU A 234 5.29 -4.72 -3.08
CA LEU A 234 4.03 -4.80 -3.82
C LEU A 234 3.32 -6.15 -3.66
N SER A 235 3.97 -7.14 -3.06
CA SER A 235 3.40 -8.50 -2.94
C SER A 235 2.54 -8.68 -1.69
N SER A 236 2.74 -7.87 -0.65
CA SER A 236 2.05 -7.99 0.65
C SER A 236 1.29 -6.74 1.10
N LEU A 237 1.19 -5.70 0.26
CA LEU A 237 0.37 -4.52 0.56
C LEU A 237 -1.07 -4.64 0.01
N PRO A 238 -2.09 -4.12 0.72
CA PRO A 238 -3.49 -4.14 0.30
C PRO A 238 -3.68 -3.45 -1.07
N GLY A 239 -4.55 -4.02 -1.91
CA GLY A 239 -4.99 -3.40 -3.18
C GLY A 239 -4.93 -4.29 -4.42
N ARG A 240 -4.25 -5.45 -4.37
CA ARG A 240 -4.38 -6.45 -5.44
C ARG A 240 -5.68 -7.23 -5.30
N MET A 241 -6.47 -7.23 -6.35
CA MET A 241 -7.70 -8.00 -6.39
C MET A 241 -7.41 -9.50 -6.35
N THR A 242 -8.20 -10.21 -5.56
CA THR A 242 -8.22 -11.68 -5.54
C THR A 242 -8.80 -12.24 -6.84
N ASN A 243 -8.54 -13.51 -7.14
CA ASN A 243 -9.16 -14.19 -8.30
C ASN A 243 -10.70 -14.16 -8.24
N GLU A 244 -11.28 -14.21 -7.03
CA GLU A 244 -12.73 -14.06 -6.82
C GLU A 244 -13.20 -12.65 -7.23
N GLN A 245 -12.52 -11.61 -6.76
CA GLN A 245 -12.84 -10.22 -7.14
C GLN A 245 -12.67 -9.98 -8.64
N LEU A 246 -11.62 -10.53 -9.26
CA LEU A 246 -11.40 -10.39 -10.72
C LEU A 246 -12.49 -11.08 -11.54
N ALA A 247 -12.90 -12.29 -11.13
CA ALA A 247 -14.01 -13.00 -11.77
C ALA A 247 -15.31 -12.19 -11.65
N HIS A 248 -15.58 -11.65 -10.46
CA HIS A 248 -16.74 -10.82 -10.19
C HIS A 248 -16.80 -9.56 -11.06
N GLU A 249 -15.68 -8.86 -11.21
CA GLU A 249 -15.65 -7.70 -12.11
C GLU A 249 -15.84 -8.07 -13.57
N LEU A 250 -15.20 -9.13 -14.02
CA LEU A 250 -15.37 -9.60 -15.38
C LEU A 250 -16.81 -10.03 -15.65
N LEU A 251 -17.56 -10.50 -14.66
CA LEU A 251 -19.00 -10.79 -14.76
C LEU A 251 -19.84 -9.52 -14.93
N LEU A 252 -19.49 -8.43 -14.26
CA LEU A 252 -20.20 -7.14 -14.33
C LEU A 252 -19.85 -6.33 -15.58
N ASP A 253 -18.58 -6.34 -15.96
CA ASP A 253 -18.02 -5.68 -17.12
C ASP A 253 -16.97 -6.56 -17.81
N PRO A 254 -17.30 -7.22 -18.93
CA PRO A 254 -16.34 -8.00 -19.72
C PRO A 254 -15.15 -7.20 -20.23
N ALA A 255 -15.29 -5.87 -20.32
CA ALA A 255 -14.23 -4.96 -20.74
C ALA A 255 -13.37 -4.45 -19.58
N PHE A 256 -13.60 -4.96 -18.36
CA PHE A 256 -12.85 -4.58 -17.16
C PHE A 256 -11.34 -4.69 -17.35
N LYS A 257 -10.62 -3.70 -16.82
CA LYS A 257 -9.16 -3.60 -16.83
C LYS A 257 -8.68 -3.06 -15.49
N LEU A 258 -7.50 -3.52 -15.09
CA LEU A 258 -6.71 -2.94 -14.01
C LEU A 258 -6.21 -1.55 -14.43
N ASP A 259 -6.11 -0.65 -13.44
CA ASP A 259 -5.49 0.67 -13.58
C ASP A 259 -3.95 0.57 -13.76
N GLU A 260 -3.30 1.72 -13.96
CA GLU A 260 -1.85 1.79 -14.19
C GLU A 260 -1.02 1.25 -13.01
N GLN A 261 -1.58 1.25 -11.81
CA GLN A 261 -0.96 0.77 -10.58
C GLN A 261 -1.23 -0.74 -10.37
N GLY A 262 -1.98 -1.37 -11.27
CA GLY A 262 -2.39 -2.78 -11.19
C GLY A 262 -3.43 -3.04 -10.10
N ALA A 263 -4.05 -1.99 -9.56
CA ALA A 263 -5.25 -2.08 -8.73
C ALA A 263 -6.49 -2.07 -9.63
N GLY A 264 -7.60 -2.62 -9.15
CA GLY A 264 -8.89 -2.42 -9.82
C GLY A 264 -9.50 -1.07 -9.44
N TYR A 265 -10.81 -0.92 -9.67
CA TYR A 265 -11.72 0.11 -9.14
C TYR A 265 -11.68 0.32 -7.60
N LEU A 266 -10.84 -0.41 -6.87
CA LEU A 266 -10.53 -0.21 -5.46
C LEU A 266 -9.35 0.77 -5.31
N ASP A 267 -9.36 1.88 -6.06
CA ASP A 267 -8.44 2.97 -5.78
C ASP A 267 -8.86 3.59 -4.44
N ASN A 268 -8.09 3.25 -3.42
CA ASN A 268 -8.23 3.86 -2.11
C ASN A 268 -7.17 4.98 -2.04
N PRO A 269 -7.57 6.25 -2.20
CA PRO A 269 -6.62 7.35 -2.26
C PRO A 269 -5.75 7.46 -1.00
N VAL A 270 -6.26 6.97 0.14
CA VAL A 270 -5.48 6.88 1.39
C VAL A 270 -4.36 5.84 1.26
N LEU A 271 -4.68 4.63 0.78
CA LEU A 271 -3.69 3.57 0.59
C LEU A 271 -2.67 3.93 -0.51
N SER A 272 -3.10 4.66 -1.55
CA SER A 272 -2.21 5.19 -2.58
C SER A 272 -1.20 6.18 -2.00
N LYS A 273 -1.63 7.10 -1.12
CA LYS A 273 -0.71 8.01 -0.39
C LYS A 273 0.21 7.27 0.59
N VAL A 274 -0.29 6.23 1.27
CA VAL A 274 0.52 5.36 2.12
C VAL A 274 1.64 4.70 1.31
N ARG A 275 1.31 4.12 0.14
CA ARG A 275 2.28 3.48 -0.76
C ARG A 275 3.33 4.47 -1.24
N GLU A 276 2.89 5.67 -1.65
CA GLU A 276 3.80 6.71 -2.11
C GLU A 276 4.80 7.13 -1.02
N SER A 277 4.36 7.23 0.23
CA SER A 277 5.25 7.53 1.37
C SER A 277 6.40 6.52 1.52
N PHE A 278 6.12 5.22 1.34
CA PHE A 278 7.16 4.19 1.37
C PHE A 278 8.04 4.19 0.13
N LYS A 279 7.46 4.46 -1.05
CA LYS A 279 8.17 4.53 -2.32
C LYS A 279 9.20 5.65 -2.32
N VAL A 280 8.81 6.85 -1.91
CA VAL A 280 9.72 8.01 -1.79
C VAL A 280 10.87 7.69 -0.83
N ALA A 281 10.56 7.20 0.38
CA ALA A 281 11.60 6.87 1.37
C ALA A 281 12.56 5.76 0.91
N PHE A 282 12.08 4.81 0.10
CA PHE A 282 12.93 3.78 -0.48
C PHE A 282 13.96 4.37 -1.46
N TRP A 283 13.51 5.22 -2.39
CA TRP A 283 14.38 5.84 -3.37
C TRP A 283 15.33 6.87 -2.77
N ASP A 284 14.86 7.71 -1.84
CA ASP A 284 15.71 8.65 -1.10
C ASP A 284 16.81 7.88 -0.36
N SER A 285 16.47 6.75 0.25
CA SER A 285 17.44 5.90 0.94
C SER A 285 18.47 5.27 -0.02
N LEU A 286 18.10 4.96 -1.26
CA LEU A 286 19.03 4.47 -2.29
C LEU A 286 19.97 5.56 -2.77
N VAL A 287 19.48 6.79 -2.91
CA VAL A 287 20.31 7.95 -3.25
C VAL A 287 21.38 8.16 -2.17
N ASP A 288 21.01 8.08 -0.90
CA ASP A 288 21.96 8.22 0.21
C ASP A 288 22.99 7.08 0.26
N ASP A 289 22.62 5.84 -0.10
CA ASP A 289 23.58 4.75 -0.25
C ASP A 289 24.65 5.06 -1.31
N LEU A 290 24.25 5.69 -2.42
CA LEU A 290 25.15 6.06 -3.51
C LEU A 290 26.01 7.29 -3.18
N ARG A 291 25.61 8.11 -2.20
CA ARG A 291 26.40 9.25 -1.70
C ARG A 291 27.47 8.85 -0.68
N LEU A 292 27.46 7.60 -0.22
CA LEU A 292 28.52 7.09 0.66
C LEU A 292 29.88 7.15 -0.03
N THR A 293 30.94 7.19 0.77
CA THR A 293 32.33 7.15 0.28
C THR A 293 33.00 5.87 0.80
N PRO A 294 33.16 4.82 -0.03
CA PRO A 294 32.73 4.69 -1.44
C PRO A 294 31.21 4.41 -1.60
N PRO A 295 30.63 4.67 -2.79
CA PRO A 295 29.20 4.44 -3.06
C PRO A 295 28.76 2.98 -2.87
N CYS A 296 27.56 2.77 -2.34
CA CYS A 296 27.01 1.43 -2.10
C CYS A 296 25.94 1.05 -3.14
N TYR A 297 26.29 0.17 -4.08
CA TYR A 297 25.38 -0.26 -5.16
C TYR A 297 24.55 -1.52 -4.85
N VAL A 298 24.64 -2.08 -3.64
CA VAL A 298 24.04 -3.40 -3.35
C VAL A 298 22.52 -3.41 -3.55
N ARG A 299 21.81 -2.40 -3.04
CA ARG A 299 20.36 -2.31 -3.23
C ARG A 299 19.97 -1.90 -4.65
N VAL A 300 20.79 -1.09 -5.32
CA VAL A 300 20.61 -0.75 -6.74
C VAL A 300 20.64 -2.00 -7.61
N LEU A 301 21.63 -2.88 -7.41
CA LEU A 301 21.74 -4.13 -8.18
C LEU A 301 20.55 -5.06 -7.94
N LYS A 302 19.95 -5.04 -6.74
CA LYS A 302 18.70 -5.76 -6.48
C LYS A 302 17.58 -5.20 -7.37
N VAL A 303 17.44 -3.88 -7.47
CA VAL A 303 16.44 -3.24 -8.35
C VAL A 303 16.70 -3.55 -9.84
N VAL A 304 17.95 -3.52 -10.29
CA VAL A 304 18.32 -3.96 -11.65
C VAL A 304 17.92 -5.42 -11.89
N GLY A 305 18.14 -6.29 -10.89
CA GLY A 305 17.65 -7.66 -10.90
C GLY A 305 16.13 -7.76 -10.99
N GLU A 306 15.39 -6.92 -10.27
CA GLU A 306 13.92 -6.87 -10.35
C GLU A 306 13.41 -6.42 -11.72
N VAL A 307 14.08 -5.43 -12.35
CA VAL A 307 13.79 -4.99 -13.72
C VAL A 307 13.97 -6.15 -14.70
N ARG A 308 15.11 -6.84 -14.63
CA ARG A 308 15.39 -8.04 -15.43
C ARG A 308 14.32 -9.11 -15.22
N ASP A 309 14.04 -9.46 -13.97
CA ASP A 309 13.09 -10.52 -13.64
C ASP A 309 11.67 -10.14 -14.11
N GLY A 310 11.31 -8.85 -14.08
CA GLY A 310 10.06 -8.37 -14.66
C GLY A 310 9.97 -8.46 -16.17
N MET A 311 11.07 -8.24 -16.89
CA MET A 311 11.12 -8.52 -18.33
C MET A 311 11.02 -10.02 -18.62
N ILE A 312 11.63 -10.86 -17.78
CA ILE A 312 11.53 -12.33 -17.91
C ILE A 312 10.09 -12.80 -17.70
N ASP A 313 9.37 -12.26 -16.72
CA ASP A 313 7.95 -12.59 -16.48
C ASP A 313 7.07 -12.28 -17.69
N LEU A 314 7.40 -11.20 -18.41
CA LEU A 314 6.70 -10.76 -19.62
C LEU A 314 7.02 -11.61 -20.84
N SER A 315 8.27 -12.09 -20.95
CA SER A 315 8.70 -12.96 -22.04
C SER A 315 9.56 -14.14 -21.52
N PRO A 316 8.91 -15.19 -20.98
CA PRO A 316 9.65 -16.32 -20.39
C PRO A 316 10.55 -17.04 -21.40
N SER A 317 10.20 -17.04 -22.69
CA SER A 317 11.00 -17.63 -23.77
C SER A 317 12.35 -16.94 -23.97
N ARG A 318 12.49 -15.66 -23.62
CA ARG A 318 13.73 -14.87 -23.72
C ARG A 318 14.56 -14.88 -22.43
N SER A 319 14.24 -15.73 -21.45
CA SER A 319 14.88 -15.72 -20.12
C SER A 319 16.41 -15.78 -20.18
N LYS A 320 16.99 -16.62 -21.05
CA LYS A 320 18.44 -16.77 -21.18
C LYS A 320 19.09 -15.49 -21.74
N GLU A 321 18.55 -14.96 -22.83
CA GLU A 321 19.01 -13.73 -23.48
C GLU A 321 18.97 -12.54 -22.50
N LEU A 322 17.87 -12.40 -21.73
CA LEU A 322 17.70 -11.30 -20.78
C LEU A 322 18.67 -11.38 -19.59
N LYS A 323 19.01 -12.59 -19.13
CA LYS A 323 20.02 -12.80 -18.08
C LYS A 323 21.43 -12.46 -18.56
N GLU A 324 21.73 -12.73 -19.83
CA GLU A 324 23.02 -12.39 -20.45
C GLU A 324 23.13 -10.87 -20.69
N LYS A 325 22.06 -10.21 -21.16
CA LYS A 325 22.05 -8.76 -21.42
C LYS A 325 22.03 -7.91 -20.14
N ILE A 326 21.38 -8.38 -19.07
CA ILE A 326 21.30 -7.69 -17.77
C ILE A 326 21.94 -8.59 -16.70
N ASP A 327 23.26 -8.75 -16.81
CA ASP A 327 24.04 -9.58 -15.89
C ASP A 327 24.45 -8.80 -14.62
N THR A 328 23.71 -9.04 -13.54
CA THR A 328 23.98 -8.43 -12.23
C THR A 328 25.32 -8.87 -11.62
N ALA A 329 25.85 -10.05 -11.98
CA ALA A 329 27.14 -10.52 -11.47
C ALA A 329 28.30 -9.80 -12.16
N TYR A 330 28.19 -9.57 -13.48
CA TYR A 330 29.12 -8.72 -14.21
C TYR A 330 29.20 -7.30 -13.61
N TRP A 331 28.04 -6.67 -13.34
CA TRP A 331 28.02 -5.34 -12.73
C TRP A 331 28.62 -5.32 -11.33
N GLN A 332 28.37 -6.36 -10.52
CA GLN A 332 29.01 -6.54 -9.21
C GLN A 332 30.55 -6.57 -9.34
N GLU A 333 31.09 -7.27 -10.34
CA GLU A 333 32.54 -7.32 -10.62
C GLU A 333 33.11 -5.95 -11.03
N GLN A 334 32.38 -5.19 -11.87
CA GLN A 334 32.80 -3.83 -12.26
C GLN A 334 32.84 -2.87 -11.06
N ILE A 335 31.88 -3.01 -10.13
CA ILE A 335 31.86 -2.23 -8.88
C ILE A 335 33.03 -2.61 -7.97
N GLU A 336 33.31 -3.91 -7.81
CA GLU A 336 34.39 -4.38 -6.94
C GLU A 336 35.79 -4.04 -7.47
N SER A 337 35.95 -3.96 -8.78
CA SER A 337 37.21 -3.54 -9.41
C SER A 337 37.40 -2.02 -9.42
N GLY A 338 36.37 -1.24 -9.04
CA GLY A 338 36.41 0.23 -9.08
C GLY A 338 36.41 0.80 -10.50
N ALA A 339 36.05 0.00 -11.50
CA ALA A 339 36.03 0.38 -12.91
C ALA A 339 34.72 1.05 -13.35
N LEU A 340 33.70 1.08 -12.48
CA LEU A 340 32.41 1.68 -12.78
C LEU A 340 32.51 3.20 -12.87
N ASP A 341 32.21 3.74 -14.05
CA ASP A 341 32.11 5.18 -14.29
C ASP A 341 30.66 5.62 -14.56
N TRP A 342 30.44 6.93 -14.60
CA TRP A 342 29.11 7.50 -14.86
C TRP A 342 28.57 7.09 -16.23
N SER A 343 29.43 7.01 -17.25
CA SER A 343 29.01 6.63 -18.60
C SER A 343 28.45 5.20 -18.64
N SER A 344 29.09 4.27 -17.93
CA SER A 344 28.58 2.91 -17.76
C SER A 344 27.22 2.85 -17.06
N CYS A 345 26.99 3.70 -16.06
CA CYS A 345 25.69 3.79 -15.37
C CYS A 345 24.58 4.24 -16.33
N VAL A 346 24.84 5.25 -17.16
CA VAL A 346 23.89 5.74 -18.17
C VAL A 346 23.63 4.66 -19.23
N SER A 347 24.67 4.00 -19.73
CA SER A 347 24.53 2.92 -20.72
C SER A 347 23.76 1.71 -20.18
N LEU A 348 23.86 1.40 -18.88
CA LEU A 348 23.04 0.36 -18.24
C LEU A 348 21.55 0.71 -18.32
N ILE A 349 21.18 1.94 -17.98
CA ILE A 349 19.79 2.41 -18.07
C ILE A 349 19.30 2.38 -19.53
N GLU A 350 20.09 2.91 -20.46
CA GLU A 350 19.78 2.92 -21.90
C GLU A 350 19.56 1.49 -22.42
N GLY A 351 20.42 0.54 -22.05
CA GLY A 351 20.31 -0.86 -22.43
C GLY A 351 19.02 -1.51 -21.91
N MET A 352 18.69 -1.31 -20.63
CA MET A 352 17.44 -1.84 -20.06
C MET A 352 16.20 -1.22 -20.70
N LEU A 353 16.21 0.10 -20.96
CA LEU A 353 15.11 0.76 -21.65
C LEU A 353 14.98 0.32 -23.10
N GLY A 354 16.08 0.12 -23.82
CA GLY A 354 16.09 -0.42 -25.18
C GLY A 354 15.37 -1.76 -25.25
N ILE A 355 15.72 -2.68 -24.35
CA ILE A 355 15.05 -3.99 -24.23
C ILE A 355 13.57 -3.83 -23.88
N ALA A 356 13.23 -2.95 -22.93
CA ALA A 356 11.83 -2.67 -22.57
C ALA A 356 11.03 -2.18 -23.78
N MET A 357 11.59 -1.25 -24.55
CA MET A 357 10.96 -0.67 -25.74
C MET A 357 10.79 -1.68 -26.90
N GLU A 358 11.69 -2.64 -27.05
CA GLU A 358 11.54 -3.75 -28.01
C GLU A 358 10.36 -4.65 -27.67
N MET A 359 10.03 -4.78 -26.38
CA MET A 359 8.94 -5.62 -25.88
C MET A 359 7.59 -4.89 -25.81
N GLN A 360 7.56 -3.58 -26.02
CA GLN A 360 6.36 -2.76 -25.93
C GLN A 360 5.63 -2.65 -27.27
N GLU A 361 4.30 -2.56 -27.19
CA GLU A 361 3.45 -2.19 -28.33
C GLU A 361 3.76 -0.74 -28.81
N PRO A 362 3.48 -0.39 -30.08
CA PRO A 362 3.91 0.88 -30.68
C PRO A 362 3.53 2.14 -29.89
N SER A 363 2.31 2.19 -29.33
CA SER A 363 1.85 3.34 -28.54
C SER A 363 2.64 3.52 -27.24
N ARG A 364 2.83 2.44 -26.48
CA ARG A 364 3.62 2.43 -25.24
C ARG A 364 5.09 2.74 -25.50
N LYS A 365 5.63 2.26 -26.62
CA LYS A 365 7.00 2.56 -27.06
C LYS A 365 7.21 4.06 -27.27
N GLN A 366 6.28 4.73 -27.95
CA GLN A 366 6.34 6.19 -28.15
C GLN A 366 6.27 6.96 -26.84
N GLU A 367 5.37 6.57 -25.94
CA GLU A 367 5.24 7.16 -24.59
C GLU A 367 6.55 7.01 -23.79
N THR A 368 7.11 5.79 -23.75
CA THR A 368 8.38 5.50 -23.06
C THR A 368 9.52 6.31 -23.65
N GLN A 369 9.57 6.44 -24.99
CA GLN A 369 10.61 7.20 -25.68
C GLN A 369 10.50 8.70 -25.41
N ALA A 370 9.29 9.25 -25.37
CA ALA A 370 9.08 10.66 -25.04
C ALA A 370 9.52 10.98 -23.61
N GLY A 371 9.14 10.16 -22.63
CA GLY A 371 9.58 10.34 -21.25
C GLY A 371 11.07 10.13 -21.04
N TRP A 372 11.68 9.21 -21.81
CA TRP A 372 13.12 8.96 -21.74
C TRP A 372 13.95 10.15 -22.26
N LYS A 373 13.54 10.80 -23.34
CA LYS A 373 14.32 11.91 -23.94
C LYS A 373 14.67 13.02 -22.95
N ALA A 374 13.69 13.50 -22.17
CA ALA A 374 13.93 14.53 -21.17
C ALA A 374 14.88 14.06 -20.07
N LEU A 375 14.72 12.80 -19.63
CA LEU A 375 15.54 12.22 -18.57
C LEU A 375 16.97 11.91 -19.04
N GLU A 376 17.14 11.52 -20.30
CA GLU A 376 18.44 11.31 -20.96
C GLU A 376 19.26 12.61 -21.01
N GLU A 377 18.61 13.73 -21.34
CA GLU A 377 19.24 15.05 -21.31
C GLU A 377 19.68 15.44 -19.89
N GLU A 378 18.82 15.25 -18.88
CA GLU A 378 19.17 15.47 -17.47
C GLU A 378 20.36 14.59 -17.03
N LEU A 379 20.37 13.31 -17.38
CA LEU A 379 21.45 12.37 -17.05
C LEU A 379 22.80 12.77 -17.68
N ARG A 380 22.77 13.28 -18.91
CA ARG A 380 23.98 13.74 -19.61
C ARG A 380 24.50 15.07 -19.07
N ALA A 381 23.62 15.94 -18.60
CA ALA A 381 23.97 17.24 -18.02
C ALA A 381 24.30 17.18 -16.52
N GLY A 382 24.03 16.06 -15.84
CA GLY A 382 24.16 15.90 -14.40
C GLY A 382 25.57 16.15 -13.87
N THR A 383 25.67 16.98 -12.83
CA THR A 383 26.92 17.17 -12.08
C THR A 383 27.21 15.95 -11.19
N PRO A 384 28.46 15.73 -10.74
CA PRO A 384 28.79 14.63 -9.85
C PRO A 384 27.94 14.57 -8.56
N GLU A 385 27.46 15.71 -8.07
CA GLU A 385 26.58 15.78 -6.90
C GLU A 385 25.15 15.30 -7.20
N ASP A 386 24.68 15.51 -8.44
CA ASP A 386 23.34 15.14 -8.90
C ASP A 386 23.25 13.69 -9.38
N GLN A 387 24.37 13.10 -9.81
CA GLN A 387 24.45 11.76 -10.40
C GLN A 387 23.72 10.67 -9.59
N PRO A 388 23.89 10.55 -8.25
CA PRO A 388 23.14 9.59 -7.44
C PRO A 388 21.62 9.73 -7.59
N THR A 389 21.12 10.97 -7.52
CA THR A 389 19.69 11.29 -7.60
C THR A 389 19.15 10.97 -9.00
N LEU A 390 19.86 11.40 -10.04
CA LEU A 390 19.46 11.19 -11.43
C LEU A 390 19.46 9.70 -11.80
N PHE A 391 20.44 8.94 -11.32
CA PHE A 391 20.50 7.50 -11.57
C PHE A 391 19.34 6.75 -10.90
N CYS A 392 19.01 7.07 -9.65
CA CYS A 392 17.85 6.49 -8.98
C CYS A 392 16.53 6.87 -9.68
N LYS A 393 16.37 8.14 -10.09
CA LYS A 393 15.20 8.61 -10.87
C LYS A 393 15.07 7.84 -12.20
N ALA A 394 16.18 7.60 -12.89
CA ALA A 394 16.21 6.85 -14.13
C ALA A 394 15.87 5.36 -13.93
N LEU A 395 16.45 4.74 -12.89
CA LEU A 395 16.17 3.35 -12.55
C LEU A 395 14.72 3.15 -12.11
N GLU A 396 14.17 4.10 -11.35
CA GLU A 396 12.76 4.15 -10.98
C GLU A 396 11.86 4.22 -12.22
N TYR A 397 12.22 5.08 -13.18
CA TYR A 397 11.49 5.18 -14.44
C TYR A 397 11.49 3.84 -15.20
N VAL A 398 12.64 3.19 -15.35
CA VAL A 398 12.73 1.87 -16.02
C VAL A 398 11.83 0.84 -15.32
N LEU A 399 11.94 0.73 -13.99
CA LEU A 399 11.13 -0.19 -13.21
C LEU A 399 9.63 0.11 -13.35
N GLY A 400 9.26 1.41 -13.33
CA GLY A 400 7.91 1.88 -13.56
C GLY A 400 7.37 1.42 -14.91
N ARG A 401 8.15 1.56 -15.99
CA ARG A 401 7.74 1.10 -17.33
C ARG A 401 7.57 -0.42 -17.41
N VAL A 402 8.45 -1.21 -16.78
CA VAL A 402 8.30 -2.67 -16.70
C VAL A 402 7.03 -3.05 -15.91
N ASN A 403 6.69 -2.33 -14.85
CA ASN A 403 5.47 -2.56 -14.09
C ASN A 403 4.21 -2.23 -14.90
N VAL A 404 4.20 -1.14 -15.69
CA VAL A 404 3.11 -0.83 -16.63
C VAL A 404 2.97 -1.95 -17.67
N MET A 405 4.07 -2.48 -18.21
CA MET A 405 4.03 -3.62 -19.13
C MET A 405 3.42 -4.87 -18.47
N ARG A 406 3.73 -5.13 -17.19
CA ARG A 406 3.11 -6.24 -16.42
C ARG A 406 1.60 -6.06 -16.27
N VAL A 407 1.13 -4.84 -16.04
CA VAL A 407 -0.30 -4.51 -16.00
C VAL A 407 -0.95 -4.73 -17.37
N ASP A 408 -0.32 -4.26 -18.45
CA ASP A 408 -0.83 -4.45 -19.81
C ASP A 408 -0.94 -5.95 -20.16
N ALA A 409 0.06 -6.75 -19.77
CA ALA A 409 0.03 -8.20 -19.93
C ALA A 409 -1.08 -8.87 -19.10
N ALA A 410 -1.29 -8.42 -17.86
CA ALA A 410 -2.41 -8.88 -17.02
C ALA A 410 -3.76 -8.53 -17.66
N ASN A 411 -3.94 -7.30 -18.15
CA ASN A 411 -5.13 -6.85 -18.85
C ASN A 411 -5.37 -7.63 -20.16
N ALA A 412 -4.32 -8.03 -20.88
CA ALA A 412 -4.44 -8.92 -22.03
C ALA A 412 -4.96 -10.32 -21.61
N ARG A 413 -4.44 -10.88 -20.52
CA ARG A 413 -4.94 -12.16 -19.97
C ARG A 413 -6.39 -12.06 -19.50
N LEU A 414 -6.77 -10.96 -18.85
CA LEU A 414 -8.16 -10.70 -18.44
C LEU A 414 -9.10 -10.66 -19.66
N ARG A 415 -8.72 -9.95 -20.74
CA ARG A 415 -9.48 -9.95 -21.99
C ARG A 415 -9.66 -11.35 -22.58
N ASN A 416 -8.61 -12.17 -22.55
CA ASN A 416 -8.67 -13.53 -23.07
C ASN A 416 -9.61 -14.43 -22.24
N ILE A 417 -9.59 -14.33 -20.91
CA ILE A 417 -10.41 -15.18 -20.03
C ILE A 417 -11.85 -14.64 -19.85
N ALA A 418 -12.12 -13.38 -20.18
CA ALA A 418 -13.41 -12.73 -19.99
C ALA A 418 -14.59 -13.56 -20.51
N HIS A 419 -14.48 -14.15 -21.70
CA HIS A 419 -15.55 -14.99 -22.27
C HIS A 419 -15.81 -16.27 -21.47
N VAL A 420 -14.77 -16.89 -20.90
CA VAL A 420 -14.91 -18.09 -20.06
C VAL A 420 -15.63 -17.71 -18.76
N ILE A 421 -15.23 -16.58 -18.16
CA ILE A 421 -15.86 -16.05 -16.95
C ILE A 421 -17.32 -15.65 -17.21
N GLN A 422 -17.64 -15.05 -18.35
CA GLN A 422 -19.02 -14.73 -18.71
C GLN A 422 -19.92 -15.99 -18.79
N ASN A 423 -19.36 -17.13 -19.19
CA ASN A 423 -20.10 -18.38 -19.35
C ASN A 423 -20.17 -19.24 -18.09
N HIS A 424 -19.15 -19.21 -17.22
CA HIS A 424 -19.01 -20.12 -16.06
C HIS A 424 -18.75 -19.42 -14.72
N GLY A 425 -18.68 -18.09 -14.72
CA GLY A 425 -18.29 -17.30 -13.55
C GLY A 425 -19.33 -17.32 -12.44
N ILE A 426 -20.62 -17.48 -12.78
CA ILE A 426 -21.71 -17.58 -11.80
C ILE A 426 -21.55 -18.85 -10.95
N GLU A 427 -21.25 -19.98 -11.60
CA GLU A 427 -20.99 -21.26 -10.93
C GLU A 427 -19.71 -21.17 -10.08
N TYR A 428 -18.69 -20.49 -10.58
CA TYR A 428 -17.44 -20.25 -9.86
C TYR A 428 -17.66 -19.46 -8.56
N GLU A 429 -18.38 -18.32 -8.62
CA GLU A 429 -18.70 -17.54 -7.42
C GLU A 429 -19.56 -18.32 -6.43
N ARG A 430 -20.57 -19.04 -6.94
CA ARG A 430 -21.43 -19.89 -6.11
C ARG A 430 -20.62 -20.95 -5.36
N ALA A 431 -19.76 -21.67 -6.08
CA ALA A 431 -18.89 -22.69 -5.48
C ALA A 431 -17.93 -22.10 -4.44
N HIS A 432 -17.43 -20.88 -4.65
CA HIS A 432 -16.57 -20.20 -3.70
C HIS A 432 -17.33 -19.78 -2.44
N MET A 433 -18.55 -19.26 -2.57
CA MET A 433 -19.45 -18.98 -1.44
C MET A 433 -19.78 -20.27 -0.66
N ASP A 434 -20.09 -21.36 -1.35
CA ASP A 434 -20.35 -22.66 -0.72
C ASP A 434 -19.15 -23.15 0.08
N LYS A 435 -17.93 -22.93 -0.43
CA LYS A 435 -16.69 -23.26 0.28
C LYS A 435 -16.52 -22.43 1.55
N LYS A 436 -16.82 -21.13 1.52
CA LYS A 436 -16.78 -20.25 2.70
C LYS A 436 -17.74 -20.74 3.79
N ILE A 437 -18.96 -21.12 3.40
CA ILE A 437 -19.99 -21.60 4.32
C ILE A 437 -19.66 -22.99 4.87
N LYS A 438 -19.10 -23.90 4.06
CA LYS A 438 -18.63 -25.21 4.55
C LYS A 438 -17.50 -25.06 5.56
N ALA A 439 -16.61 -24.09 5.37
CA ALA A 439 -15.52 -23.81 6.28
C ALA A 439 -16.00 -23.17 7.60
N ASN A 440 -17.02 -22.31 7.53
CA ASN A 440 -17.66 -21.70 8.69
C ASN A 440 -19.19 -21.71 8.53
N PRO A 441 -19.91 -22.68 9.14
CA PRO A 441 -21.37 -22.75 9.05
C PRO A 441 -22.09 -21.50 9.57
N ALA A 442 -21.47 -20.75 10.47
CA ALA A 442 -21.98 -19.48 10.99
C ALA A 442 -21.55 -18.26 10.15
N TYR A 443 -21.07 -18.45 8.92
CA TYR A 443 -20.61 -17.36 8.05
C TYR A 443 -21.74 -16.40 7.66
N LEU A 444 -22.95 -16.90 7.38
CA LEU A 444 -24.11 -16.09 7.00
C LEU A 444 -24.94 -15.71 8.22
N GLN A 445 -24.70 -14.53 8.78
CA GLN A 445 -25.51 -13.99 9.88
C GLN A 445 -26.28 -12.74 9.45
N ARG A 446 -25.62 -11.84 8.72
CA ARG A 446 -26.18 -10.54 8.36
C ARG A 446 -27.16 -10.65 7.19
N THR A 447 -26.90 -11.55 6.23
CA THR A 447 -27.75 -11.71 5.04
C THR A 447 -29.17 -12.14 5.40
N PRO A 448 -29.42 -13.16 6.24
CA PRO A 448 -30.78 -13.54 6.65
C PRO A 448 -31.51 -12.42 7.42
N GLU A 449 -30.85 -11.80 8.40
CA GLU A 449 -31.42 -10.70 9.19
C GLU A 449 -31.83 -9.51 8.32
N TRP A 450 -30.98 -9.17 7.36
CA TRP A 450 -31.25 -8.11 6.38
C TRP A 450 -32.45 -8.43 5.49
N ILE A 451 -32.56 -9.66 4.97
CA ILE A 451 -33.70 -10.08 4.14
C ILE A 451 -35.00 -10.06 4.95
N ARG A 452 -34.99 -10.57 6.19
CA ARG A 452 -36.15 -10.50 7.11
C ARG A 452 -36.69 -9.09 7.25
N ALA A 453 -35.81 -8.15 7.60
CA ALA A 453 -36.19 -6.75 7.80
C ALA A 453 -36.80 -6.11 6.53
N VAL A 454 -36.31 -6.50 5.34
CA VAL A 454 -36.85 -6.03 4.07
C VAL A 454 -38.22 -6.64 3.78
N VAL A 455 -38.40 -7.95 3.98
CA VAL A 455 -39.70 -8.62 3.79
C VAL A 455 -40.77 -7.99 4.68
N GLU A 456 -40.48 -7.82 5.98
CA GLU A 456 -41.41 -7.18 6.93
C GLU A 456 -41.78 -5.76 6.50
N LYS A 457 -40.78 -4.97 6.07
CA LYS A 457 -40.96 -3.59 5.62
C LYS A 457 -41.78 -3.50 4.33
N GLU A 458 -41.49 -4.31 3.32
CA GLU A 458 -42.16 -4.23 2.01
C GLU A 458 -43.60 -4.78 2.06
N VAL A 459 -43.85 -5.79 2.91
CA VAL A 459 -45.21 -6.28 3.18
C VAL A 459 -45.99 -5.25 4.01
N GLY A 460 -45.37 -4.63 5.02
CA GLY A 460 -45.97 -3.55 5.80
C GLY A 460 -46.36 -2.32 4.97
N ARG A 461 -45.57 -2.00 3.94
CA ARG A 461 -45.85 -0.92 2.97
C ARG A 461 -46.89 -1.31 1.91
N GLY A 462 -47.36 -2.56 1.88
CA GLY A 462 -48.28 -3.07 0.87
C GLY A 462 -47.68 -3.18 -0.54
N ARG A 463 -46.36 -3.06 -0.68
CA ARG A 463 -45.65 -3.16 -1.97
C ARG A 463 -45.39 -4.61 -2.36
N ALA A 464 -45.24 -5.50 -1.38
CA ALA A 464 -45.15 -6.93 -1.57
C ALA A 464 -46.39 -7.63 -1.00
N VAL A 465 -46.88 -8.65 -1.72
CA VAL A 465 -48.06 -9.42 -1.31
C VAL A 465 -47.60 -10.72 -0.62
N LEU A 466 -47.89 -10.85 0.67
CA LEU A 466 -47.42 -11.97 1.49
C LEU A 466 -47.83 -13.35 0.94
N SER A 467 -49.06 -13.48 0.41
CA SER A 467 -49.53 -14.73 -0.17
C SER A 467 -48.70 -15.16 -1.38
N LYS A 468 -48.25 -14.21 -2.21
CA LYS A 468 -47.43 -14.48 -3.39
C LYS A 468 -46.02 -14.92 -3.02
N LEU A 469 -45.48 -14.36 -1.94
CA LEU A 469 -44.19 -14.75 -1.39
C LEU A 469 -44.24 -16.18 -0.85
N VAL A 470 -45.27 -16.52 -0.07
CA VAL A 470 -45.42 -17.90 0.46
C VAL A 470 -45.70 -18.92 -0.65
N GLN A 471 -46.36 -18.52 -1.74
CA GLN A 471 -46.57 -19.37 -2.92
C GLN A 471 -45.31 -19.57 -3.77
N GLY A 472 -44.22 -18.86 -3.48
CA GLY A 472 -42.98 -18.95 -4.25
C GLY A 472 -43.04 -18.31 -5.63
N GLU A 473 -43.86 -17.27 -5.82
CA GLU A 473 -43.91 -16.55 -7.09
C GLU A 473 -42.55 -15.86 -7.38
N GLY A 474 -41.87 -16.30 -8.45
CA GLY A 474 -40.54 -15.78 -8.81
C GLY A 474 -40.50 -14.25 -8.95
N ALA A 475 -41.51 -13.64 -9.56
CA ALA A 475 -41.59 -12.18 -9.70
C ALA A 475 -41.65 -11.45 -8.35
N ALA A 476 -42.32 -12.03 -7.35
CA ALA A 476 -42.38 -11.47 -6.00
C ALA A 476 -41.01 -11.56 -5.28
N TYR A 477 -40.28 -12.65 -5.47
CA TYR A 477 -38.92 -12.80 -4.94
C TYR A 477 -37.93 -11.83 -5.59
N GLU A 478 -38.02 -11.66 -6.91
CA GLU A 478 -37.23 -10.67 -7.63
C GLU A 478 -37.49 -9.25 -7.13
N GLN A 479 -38.74 -8.93 -6.81
CA GLN A 479 -39.11 -7.63 -6.25
C GLN A 479 -38.51 -7.42 -4.85
N ILE A 480 -38.59 -8.43 -3.97
CA ILE A 480 -37.98 -8.36 -2.63
C ILE A 480 -36.46 -8.21 -2.71
N HIS A 481 -35.77 -9.00 -3.51
CA HIS A 481 -34.31 -8.88 -3.68
C HIS A 481 -33.91 -7.50 -4.21
N THR A 482 -34.66 -6.99 -5.19
CA THR A 482 -34.44 -5.63 -5.74
C THR A 482 -34.61 -4.57 -4.66
N ALA A 483 -35.70 -4.63 -3.88
CA ALA A 483 -35.96 -3.71 -2.78
C ALA A 483 -34.89 -3.82 -1.68
N ALA A 484 -34.39 -5.03 -1.42
CA ALA A 484 -33.35 -5.28 -0.44
C ALA A 484 -32.08 -4.52 -0.80
N VAL A 485 -31.54 -4.72 -2.02
CA VAL A 485 -30.31 -4.03 -2.44
C VAL A 485 -30.50 -2.51 -2.48
N LEU A 486 -31.65 -2.03 -2.94
CA LEU A 486 -31.95 -0.60 -2.94
C LEU A 486 -32.02 -0.01 -1.52
N SER A 487 -32.48 -0.77 -0.52
CA SER A 487 -32.51 -0.30 0.87
C SER A 487 -31.11 0.06 1.41
N LEU A 488 -30.08 -0.64 0.93
CA LEU A 488 -28.67 -0.37 1.28
C LEU A 488 -28.14 0.92 0.63
N ILE A 489 -28.64 1.24 -0.57
CA ILE A 489 -28.25 2.43 -1.34
C ILE A 489 -28.99 3.67 -0.84
N MET A 490 -30.27 3.50 -0.50
CA MET A 490 -31.16 4.61 -0.14
C MET A 490 -31.07 4.97 1.34
N GLY A 491 -30.53 4.11 2.21
CA GLY A 491 -30.39 4.37 3.64
C GLY A 491 -29.78 5.73 4.01
N SER A 492 -30.03 6.21 5.23
CA SER A 492 -29.54 7.52 5.70
C SER A 492 -28.02 7.63 5.71
N GLU A 493 -27.35 6.52 5.98
CA GLU A 493 -25.89 6.41 6.06
C GLU A 493 -25.37 5.32 5.11
N PRO A 494 -24.14 5.48 4.58
CA PRO A 494 -23.54 4.50 3.69
C PRO A 494 -23.23 3.19 4.43
N VAL A 495 -23.29 2.08 3.70
CA VAL A 495 -23.07 0.74 4.26
C VAL A 495 -21.65 0.60 4.82
N LYS A 496 -21.55 0.27 6.11
CA LYS A 496 -20.28 -0.05 6.77
C LYS A 496 -19.86 -1.51 6.53
N THR A 497 -18.58 -1.81 6.65
CA THR A 497 -18.00 -3.14 6.34
C THR A 497 -18.52 -4.25 7.26
N ASP A 498 -18.74 -3.91 8.52
CA ASP A 498 -19.34 -4.75 9.56
C ASP A 498 -20.85 -4.95 9.41
N ALA A 499 -21.56 -4.06 8.71
CA ALA A 499 -23.00 -4.16 8.46
C ALA A 499 -23.38 -4.71 7.07
N CYS A 500 -22.42 -4.82 6.14
CA CYS A 500 -22.69 -5.25 4.77
C CYS A 500 -23.11 -6.74 4.72
N PRO A 501 -24.23 -7.11 4.06
CA PRO A 501 -24.60 -8.51 3.86
C PRO A 501 -23.45 -9.31 3.23
N GLU A 502 -23.23 -10.54 3.70
CA GLU A 502 -22.11 -11.37 3.23
C GLU A 502 -22.15 -11.63 1.73
N THR A 503 -23.35 -11.75 1.16
CA THR A 503 -23.56 -11.93 -0.27
C THR A 503 -23.17 -10.72 -1.11
N LEU A 504 -23.00 -9.53 -0.53
CA LEU A 504 -22.68 -8.27 -1.23
C LEU A 504 -21.30 -7.71 -0.84
N GLN A 505 -20.46 -8.49 -0.16
CA GLN A 505 -19.14 -8.03 0.28
C GLN A 505 -18.24 -7.57 -0.88
N LEU A 506 -18.31 -8.24 -2.03
CA LEU A 506 -17.52 -7.89 -3.23
C LEU A 506 -17.97 -6.54 -3.83
N ASP A 507 -19.20 -6.12 -3.55
CA ASP A 507 -19.84 -4.90 -4.05
C ASP A 507 -19.79 -3.73 -3.06
N ILE A 508 -19.20 -3.87 -1.86
CA ILE A 508 -19.35 -2.85 -0.81
C ILE A 508 -18.94 -1.44 -1.22
N SER A 509 -17.77 -1.28 -1.86
CA SER A 509 -17.28 0.01 -2.34
C SER A 509 -18.22 0.60 -3.39
N ARG A 510 -18.78 -0.27 -4.24
CA ARG A 510 -19.73 0.09 -5.28
C ARG A 510 -21.09 0.51 -4.70
N LEU A 511 -21.56 -0.17 -3.65
CA LEU A 511 -22.78 0.20 -2.92
C LEU A 511 -22.63 1.58 -2.26
N ARG A 512 -21.47 1.87 -1.65
CA ARG A 512 -21.17 3.21 -1.10
C ARG A 512 -21.17 4.28 -2.17
N LYS A 513 -20.62 3.99 -3.36
CA LYS A 513 -20.67 4.89 -4.52
C LYS A 513 -22.11 5.15 -4.96
N TYR A 514 -22.93 4.11 -5.10
CA TYR A 514 -24.34 4.27 -5.48
C TYR A 514 -25.16 4.99 -4.42
N HIS A 515 -24.85 4.80 -3.13
CA HIS A 515 -25.43 5.60 -2.04
C HIS A 515 -25.12 7.08 -2.23
N ALA A 516 -23.85 7.43 -2.43
CA ALA A 516 -23.45 8.81 -2.68
C ALA A 516 -24.13 9.40 -3.92
N ASP A 517 -24.20 8.63 -5.01
CA ASP A 517 -24.84 9.02 -6.26
C ASP A 517 -26.35 9.25 -6.07
N PHE A 518 -27.07 8.34 -5.40
CA PHE A 518 -28.51 8.48 -5.14
C PHE A 518 -28.82 9.74 -4.32
N HIS A 519 -28.11 9.96 -3.22
CA HIS A 519 -28.32 11.14 -2.36
C HIS A 519 -27.96 12.43 -3.10
N PHE A 520 -26.95 12.40 -3.99
CA PHE A 520 -26.64 13.53 -4.85
C PHE A 520 -27.67 13.73 -5.96
N ASP A 521 -28.29 12.67 -6.50
CA ASP A 521 -29.36 12.80 -7.50
C ASP A 521 -30.57 13.55 -6.90
N VAL A 522 -30.92 13.25 -5.63
CA VAL A 522 -31.94 14.02 -4.88
C VAL A 522 -31.53 15.48 -4.74
N LEU A 523 -30.30 15.73 -4.29
CA LEU A 523 -29.79 17.09 -4.08
C LEU A 523 -29.76 17.89 -5.39
N ALA A 524 -29.20 17.33 -6.47
CA ALA A 524 -29.08 17.96 -7.78
C ALA A 524 -30.45 18.28 -8.38
N ALA A 525 -31.42 17.36 -8.24
CA ALA A 525 -32.81 17.60 -8.63
C ALA A 525 -33.39 18.82 -7.90
N CYS A 526 -33.18 18.93 -6.59
CA CYS A 526 -33.64 20.06 -5.80
C CYS A 526 -32.88 21.36 -6.13
N MET A 527 -31.56 21.32 -6.33
CA MET A 527 -30.75 22.47 -6.73
C MET A 527 -31.25 23.04 -8.05
N LEU A 528 -31.50 22.20 -9.05
CA LEU A 528 -32.04 22.62 -10.35
C LEU A 528 -33.46 23.17 -10.22
N ALA A 529 -34.32 22.52 -9.45
CA ALA A 529 -35.69 22.98 -9.26
C ALA A 529 -35.74 24.37 -8.59
N VAL A 530 -34.94 24.56 -7.53
CA VAL A 530 -34.88 25.84 -6.81
C VAL A 530 -34.19 26.92 -7.64
N ALA A 531 -33.10 26.60 -8.34
CA ALA A 531 -32.43 27.54 -9.24
C ALA A 531 -33.37 27.98 -10.38
N SER A 532 -34.10 27.03 -10.98
CA SER A 532 -35.11 27.33 -12.00
C SER A 532 -36.21 28.23 -11.44
N GLN A 533 -36.74 27.95 -10.25
CA GLN A 533 -37.75 28.79 -9.62
C GLN A 533 -37.24 30.21 -9.36
N ARG A 534 -36.00 30.37 -8.87
CA ARG A 534 -35.39 31.67 -8.57
C ARG A 534 -35.10 32.48 -9.82
N LEU A 535 -34.58 31.85 -10.88
CA LEU A 535 -34.21 32.52 -12.13
C LEU A 535 -35.40 32.78 -13.06
N MET A 536 -36.43 31.92 -13.03
CA MET A 536 -37.62 32.10 -13.88
C MET A 536 -38.61 33.14 -13.33
N ALA A 537 -38.43 33.59 -12.08
CA ALA A 537 -39.23 34.66 -11.49
C ALA A 537 -38.99 36.04 -12.15
N THR A 538 -37.90 36.20 -12.91
CA THR A 538 -37.39 37.51 -13.39
C THR A 538 -37.56 37.80 -14.90
N LYS A 539 -38.42 37.03 -15.60
CA LYS A 539 -38.77 37.04 -17.06
C LYS A 539 -38.11 35.90 -17.84
N LYS A 540 -38.82 35.37 -18.83
CA LYS A 540 -38.34 34.35 -19.79
C LYS A 540 -37.28 34.95 -20.72
N ASP A 541 -36.05 35.09 -20.22
CA ASP A 541 -34.87 35.45 -21.02
C ASP A 541 -34.20 34.17 -21.55
N PRO A 542 -33.88 34.06 -22.85
CA PRO A 542 -33.11 32.93 -23.39
C PRO A 542 -31.78 32.68 -22.65
N LYS A 543 -31.15 33.72 -22.10
CA LYS A 543 -29.90 33.58 -21.32
C LYS A 543 -30.10 32.79 -20.02
N VAL A 544 -31.28 32.88 -19.40
CA VAL A 544 -31.62 32.10 -18.21
C VAL A 544 -31.78 30.62 -18.56
N THR A 545 -32.36 30.32 -19.72
CA THR A 545 -32.46 28.93 -20.18
C THR A 545 -31.11 28.30 -20.51
N GLU A 546 -30.19 29.07 -21.09
CA GLU A 546 -28.81 28.62 -21.34
C GLU A 546 -28.07 28.33 -20.02
N LEU A 547 -28.16 29.23 -19.04
CA LEU A 547 -27.56 29.03 -17.72
C LEU A 547 -28.11 27.78 -17.00
N LEU A 548 -29.41 27.52 -17.10
CA LEU A 548 -30.04 26.34 -16.50
C LEU A 548 -29.58 25.03 -17.17
N GLU A 549 -29.42 25.01 -18.49
CA GLU A 549 -28.86 23.84 -19.19
C GLU A 549 -27.37 23.64 -18.88
N HIS A 550 -26.60 24.71 -18.70
CA HIS A 550 -25.22 24.61 -18.24
C HIS A 550 -25.14 24.04 -16.81
N LEU A 551 -25.94 24.56 -15.87
CA LEU A 551 -26.03 24.02 -14.51
C LEU A 551 -26.44 22.54 -14.50
N LYS A 552 -27.40 22.16 -15.33
CA LYS A 552 -27.83 20.77 -15.50
C LYS A 552 -26.69 19.89 -16.02
N THR A 553 -25.94 20.36 -17.00
CA THR A 553 -24.79 19.63 -17.55
C THR A 553 -23.70 19.43 -16.49
N SER A 554 -23.37 20.48 -15.74
CA SER A 554 -22.39 20.45 -14.64
C SER A 554 -22.79 19.49 -13.51
N LEU A 555 -24.07 19.52 -13.10
CA LEU A 555 -24.58 18.60 -12.08
C LEU A 555 -24.64 17.14 -12.58
N ASN A 556 -24.91 16.91 -13.87
CA ASN A 556 -24.94 15.56 -14.44
C ASN A 556 -23.54 14.93 -14.54
N SER A 557 -22.50 15.74 -14.78
CA SER A 557 -21.10 15.30 -14.86
C SER A 557 -20.43 15.13 -13.49
N PHE A 558 -20.93 15.81 -12.44
CA PHE A 558 -20.33 15.78 -11.09
C PHE A 558 -20.30 14.37 -10.47
N GLU A 559 -19.15 13.96 -9.91
CA GLU A 559 -18.95 12.63 -9.30
C GLU A 559 -18.98 12.70 -7.77
N ALA A 560 -20.18 12.54 -7.20
CA ALA A 560 -20.42 12.70 -5.76
C ALA A 560 -19.72 11.68 -4.86
N SER A 561 -19.31 10.53 -5.41
CA SER A 561 -18.62 9.49 -4.64
C SER A 561 -17.20 9.85 -4.21
N LEU A 562 -16.61 10.89 -4.80
CA LEU A 562 -15.26 11.36 -4.49
C LEU A 562 -15.26 12.46 -3.43
N VAL A 563 -16.42 12.89 -2.95
CA VAL A 563 -16.59 14.03 -2.05
C VAL A 563 -17.38 13.63 -0.81
N ASP A 564 -16.86 14.06 0.34
CA ASP A 564 -17.51 13.86 1.64
C ASP A 564 -18.90 14.48 1.68
N LYS A 565 -19.83 13.80 2.37
CA LYS A 565 -21.27 14.15 2.42
C LYS A 565 -21.52 15.62 2.73
N GLU A 566 -20.76 16.18 3.67
CA GLU A 566 -20.89 17.57 4.15
C GLU A 566 -20.35 18.59 3.14
N GLU A 567 -19.37 18.21 2.32
CA GLU A 567 -18.73 19.10 1.35
C GLU A 567 -19.38 19.05 -0.04
N ARG A 568 -20.27 18.09 -0.32
CA ARG A 568 -20.87 17.90 -1.66
C ARG A 568 -21.50 19.15 -2.25
N VAL A 569 -22.26 19.90 -1.46
CA VAL A 569 -22.89 21.15 -1.92
C VAL A 569 -21.80 22.16 -2.30
N LYS A 570 -20.84 22.38 -1.41
CA LYS A 570 -19.74 23.33 -1.62
C LYS A 570 -18.88 22.95 -2.83
N ALA A 571 -18.54 21.68 -2.96
CA ALA A 571 -17.75 21.16 -4.07
C ALA A 571 -18.48 21.29 -5.41
N ALA A 572 -19.78 20.93 -5.46
CA ALA A 572 -20.59 21.10 -6.67
C ALA A 572 -20.74 22.58 -7.03
N THR A 573 -20.98 23.46 -6.05
CA THR A 573 -21.03 24.91 -6.26
C THR A 573 -19.71 25.48 -6.77
N SER A 574 -18.58 25.07 -6.20
CA SER A 574 -17.26 25.52 -6.65
C SER A 574 -16.89 24.98 -8.03
N SER A 575 -17.27 23.73 -8.35
CA SER A 575 -17.09 23.18 -9.69
C SER A 575 -17.85 24.00 -10.72
N PHE A 576 -19.13 24.30 -10.45
CA PHE A 576 -19.93 25.11 -11.35
C PHE A 576 -19.44 26.55 -11.44
N GLU A 577 -19.02 27.17 -10.32
CA GLU A 577 -18.46 28.53 -10.29
C GLU A 577 -17.23 28.69 -11.21
N ALA A 578 -16.38 27.66 -11.27
CA ALA A 578 -15.20 27.65 -12.14
C ALA A 578 -15.56 27.58 -13.63
N GLU A 579 -16.73 27.01 -13.97
CA GLU A 579 -17.23 26.88 -15.34
C GLU A 579 -18.01 28.13 -15.81
N LEU A 580 -18.47 28.98 -14.89
CA LEU A 580 -19.28 30.16 -15.21
C LEU A 580 -18.54 31.22 -16.05
N SER A 581 -19.14 31.59 -17.17
CA SER A 581 -18.73 32.72 -18.00
C SER A 581 -19.05 34.08 -17.37
N ALA A 582 -18.41 35.14 -17.86
CA ALA A 582 -18.70 36.51 -17.41
C ALA A 582 -20.17 36.93 -17.64
N ALA A 583 -20.76 36.50 -18.77
CA ALA A 583 -22.15 36.77 -19.10
C ALA A 583 -23.12 36.06 -18.13
N GLU A 584 -22.83 34.82 -17.74
CA GLU A 584 -23.64 34.07 -16.78
C GLU A 584 -23.56 34.65 -15.37
N LYS A 585 -22.37 35.12 -14.97
CA LYS A 585 -22.18 35.84 -13.69
C LYS A 585 -23.03 37.11 -13.63
N GLU A 586 -23.15 37.84 -14.73
CA GLU A 586 -24.02 39.02 -14.86
C GLU A 586 -25.51 38.65 -14.79
N VAL A 587 -25.92 37.53 -15.43
CA VAL A 587 -27.30 37.01 -15.34
C VAL A 587 -27.65 36.63 -13.89
N ILE A 588 -26.75 35.96 -13.18
CA ILE A 588 -26.96 35.59 -11.77
C ILE A 588 -27.11 36.84 -10.90
N ALA A 589 -26.22 37.83 -11.08
CA ALA A 589 -26.25 39.07 -10.31
C ALA A 589 -27.53 39.89 -10.58
N SER A 590 -27.94 40.01 -11.83
CA SER A 590 -29.15 40.76 -12.22
C SER A 590 -30.45 40.10 -11.75
N CYS A 591 -30.51 38.77 -11.71
CA CYS A 591 -31.70 38.05 -11.25
C CYS A 591 -31.87 38.09 -9.72
N LEU A 592 -30.78 38.04 -8.96
CA LEU A 592 -30.84 37.96 -7.49
C LEU A 592 -30.80 39.34 -6.80
N SER A 593 -30.36 40.38 -7.50
CA SER A 593 -30.37 41.79 -7.03
C SER A 593 -31.08 42.71 -8.04
N PRO A 594 -32.41 42.56 -8.26
CA PRO A 594 -33.12 43.35 -9.27
C PRO A 594 -33.26 44.85 -8.92
N SER A 595 -32.99 45.24 -7.67
CA SER A 595 -33.18 46.60 -7.15
C SER A 595 -31.90 47.47 -7.15
N GLN A 596 -30.71 46.88 -7.34
CA GLN A 596 -29.43 47.60 -7.49
C GLN A 596 -28.45 46.80 -8.38
N PRO A 597 -27.70 47.43 -9.30
CA PRO A 597 -26.67 46.75 -10.08
C PRO A 597 -25.48 46.38 -9.17
N SER A 598 -25.49 45.16 -8.64
CA SER A 598 -24.39 44.60 -7.86
C SER A 598 -23.50 43.73 -8.74
N ALA A 599 -22.18 43.79 -8.53
CA ALA A 599 -21.25 42.83 -9.14
C ALA A 599 -21.54 41.41 -8.62
N TYR A 600 -21.24 40.40 -9.45
CA TYR A 600 -21.32 38.99 -9.04
C TYR A 600 -20.53 38.74 -7.76
N SER A 601 -21.10 37.95 -6.85
CA SER A 601 -20.40 37.44 -5.66
C SER A 601 -20.70 35.95 -5.50
N ARG A 602 -19.75 35.22 -4.90
CA ARG A 602 -19.93 33.79 -4.59
C ARG A 602 -21.17 33.53 -3.73
N GLU A 603 -21.49 34.43 -2.81
CA GLU A 603 -22.69 34.36 -1.97
C GLU A 603 -23.99 34.35 -2.79
N MET A 604 -24.03 35.02 -3.95
CA MET A 604 -25.18 34.98 -4.86
C MET A 604 -25.36 33.59 -5.46
N LEU A 605 -24.26 32.94 -5.87
CA LEU A 605 -24.33 31.58 -6.40
C LEU A 605 -24.72 30.57 -5.32
N GLU A 606 -24.17 30.71 -4.11
CA GLU A 606 -24.56 29.89 -2.97
C GLU A 606 -26.05 30.08 -2.64
N ARG A 607 -26.55 31.32 -2.68
CA ARG A 607 -27.99 31.61 -2.54
C ARG A 607 -28.83 31.11 -3.69
N LEU A 608 -28.32 31.01 -4.92
CA LEU A 608 -29.04 30.44 -6.06
C LEU A 608 -29.24 28.94 -5.85
N LEU A 609 -28.20 28.24 -5.40
CA LEU A 609 -28.15 26.79 -5.28
C LEU A 609 -28.59 26.27 -3.89
N ALA A 610 -28.79 27.15 -2.91
CA ALA A 610 -29.21 26.78 -1.57
C ALA A 610 -30.57 26.07 -1.57
N VAL A 611 -30.57 24.80 -1.13
CA VAL A 611 -31.77 23.96 -1.08
C VAL A 611 -32.36 23.95 0.33
N PRO A 612 -33.65 24.32 0.52
CA PRO A 612 -34.33 24.18 1.80
C PRO A 612 -34.55 22.71 2.19
N ALA A 613 -34.41 22.37 3.47
CA ALA A 613 -34.56 21.00 3.98
C ALA A 613 -35.91 20.35 3.62
N MET A 614 -37.01 21.12 3.67
CA MET A 614 -38.35 20.63 3.30
C MET A 614 -38.46 20.20 1.84
N VAL A 615 -37.67 20.80 0.94
CA VAL A 615 -37.68 20.44 -0.48
C VAL A 615 -36.96 19.10 -0.68
N LEU A 616 -35.81 18.91 -0.02
CA LEU A 616 -35.08 17.63 -0.02
C LEU A 616 -35.96 16.48 0.48
N GLU A 617 -36.64 16.68 1.61
CA GLU A 617 -37.52 15.66 2.20
C GLU A 617 -38.66 15.26 1.25
N LYS A 618 -39.31 16.25 0.61
CA LYS A 618 -40.40 15.99 -0.36
C LYS A 618 -39.91 15.37 -1.67
N SER A 619 -38.70 15.67 -2.11
CA SER A 619 -38.12 15.14 -3.35
C SER A 619 -37.57 13.72 -3.19
N TYR A 620 -37.28 13.29 -1.97
CA TYR A 620 -36.71 11.97 -1.69
C TYR A 620 -37.62 10.81 -2.14
N GLY A 621 -38.91 10.81 -1.73
CA GLY A 621 -39.86 9.75 -2.06
C GLY A 621 -40.07 9.54 -3.57
N PRO A 622 -40.31 10.60 -4.36
CA PRO A 622 -40.38 10.51 -5.82
C PRO A 622 -39.09 9.99 -6.47
N MET A 623 -37.92 10.30 -5.92
CA MET A 623 -36.64 9.77 -6.41
C MET A 623 -36.48 8.29 -6.07
N GLU A 624 -36.83 7.88 -4.85
CA GLU A 624 -36.87 6.49 -4.40
C GLU A 624 -37.72 5.63 -5.34
N GLU A 625 -38.95 6.09 -5.64
CA GLU A 625 -39.87 5.39 -6.53
C GLU A 625 -39.34 5.31 -7.97
N GLN A 626 -38.74 6.38 -8.49
CA GLN A 626 -38.19 6.37 -9.84
C GLN A 626 -37.01 5.38 -9.97
N TRP A 627 -36.11 5.37 -8.97
CA TRP A 627 -35.03 4.38 -8.93
C TRP A 627 -35.57 2.95 -8.85
N LEU A 628 -36.56 2.69 -8.00
CA LEU A 628 -37.20 1.38 -7.87
C LEU A 628 -37.77 0.89 -9.22
N ARG A 629 -38.50 1.77 -9.93
CA ARG A 629 -39.06 1.46 -11.25
C ARG A 629 -37.98 1.16 -12.29
N LEU A 630 -36.93 1.99 -12.34
CA LEU A 630 -35.83 1.81 -13.27
C LEU A 630 -34.99 0.56 -12.94
N VAL A 631 -34.83 0.19 -11.69
CA VAL A 631 -33.99 -0.96 -11.33
C VAL A 631 -34.76 -2.29 -11.45
N SER A 632 -36.10 -2.25 -11.45
CA SER A 632 -36.96 -3.43 -11.64
C SER A 632 -36.69 -4.20 -12.95
N ALA A 633 -37.20 -5.44 -13.03
CA ALA A 633 -37.00 -6.35 -14.17
C ALA A 633 -37.47 -5.75 -15.52
N ASP A 634 -38.54 -4.93 -15.52
CA ASP A 634 -39.04 -4.23 -16.70
C ASP A 634 -38.42 -2.83 -16.90
N GLY A 635 -37.47 -2.45 -16.05
CA GLY A 635 -36.91 -1.10 -16.02
C GLY A 635 -36.29 -0.66 -17.35
N SER A 636 -35.77 -1.58 -18.17
CA SER A 636 -35.26 -1.27 -19.53
C SER A 636 -36.34 -0.75 -20.49
N LYS A 637 -37.60 -1.16 -20.30
CA LYS A 637 -38.76 -0.67 -21.07
C LYS A 637 -39.24 0.69 -20.58
N VAL A 638 -38.92 1.05 -19.34
CA VAL A 638 -39.34 2.30 -18.67
C VAL A 638 -38.35 3.45 -18.95
N GLU A 639 -37.14 3.15 -19.41
CA GLU A 639 -36.08 4.14 -19.70
C GLU A 639 -36.50 5.19 -20.74
N SER A 640 -37.35 4.83 -21.71
CA SER A 640 -37.85 5.75 -22.76
C SER A 640 -39.07 6.58 -22.33
N GLY A 641 -39.62 6.34 -21.13
CA GLY A 641 -40.75 7.09 -20.60
C GLY A 641 -40.36 8.46 -20.04
N VAL A 642 -41.31 9.41 -20.07
CA VAL A 642 -41.15 10.69 -19.37
C VAL A 642 -41.30 10.46 -17.86
N PRO A 643 -40.39 10.97 -17.02
CA PRO A 643 -40.51 10.84 -15.56
C PRO A 643 -41.82 11.45 -15.07
N GLN A 644 -42.51 10.75 -14.15
CA GLN A 644 -43.78 11.26 -13.60
C GLN A 644 -43.59 12.51 -12.73
N SER A 645 -42.41 12.66 -12.11
CA SER A 645 -42.08 13.80 -11.26
C SER A 645 -41.28 14.85 -12.04
N PRO A 646 -41.73 16.14 -12.03
CA PRO A 646 -40.97 17.25 -12.59
C PRO A 646 -39.56 17.39 -12.00
N PHE A 647 -39.39 17.00 -10.72
CA PHE A 647 -38.10 17.05 -10.03
C PHE A 647 -37.07 16.11 -10.66
N VAL A 648 -37.51 14.94 -11.13
CA VAL A 648 -36.60 13.92 -11.66
C VAL A 648 -36.27 14.18 -13.13
N ARG A 649 -37.14 14.91 -13.85
CA ARG A 649 -36.98 15.19 -15.29
C ARG A 649 -35.62 15.80 -15.64
N ASN A 650 -35.12 16.71 -14.81
CA ASN A 650 -33.89 17.47 -15.13
C ASN A 650 -32.61 16.67 -14.87
N VAL A 651 -32.64 15.68 -13.99
CA VAL A 651 -31.51 14.78 -13.67
C VAL A 651 -31.72 13.36 -14.22
N TYR A 652 -32.71 13.17 -15.09
CA TYR A 652 -33.17 11.85 -15.47
C TYR A 652 -32.10 11.00 -16.16
N GLU A 653 -31.28 11.61 -17.02
CA GLU A 653 -30.17 10.92 -17.69
C GLU A 653 -29.17 10.33 -16.70
N ARG A 654 -28.83 11.10 -15.65
CA ARG A 654 -27.95 10.67 -14.57
C ARG A 654 -28.59 9.53 -13.77
N VAL A 655 -29.87 9.68 -13.42
CA VAL A 655 -30.64 8.64 -12.69
C VAL A 655 -30.71 7.34 -13.50
N VAL A 656 -31.01 7.40 -14.80
CA VAL A 656 -31.03 6.22 -15.69
C VAL A 656 -29.66 5.56 -15.79
N ARG A 657 -28.59 6.35 -15.94
CA ARG A 657 -27.21 5.85 -15.97
C ARG A 657 -26.87 5.10 -14.68
N ASN A 658 -27.19 5.68 -13.52
CA ASN A 658 -26.92 5.08 -12.23
C ASN A 658 -27.78 3.81 -12.01
N ALA A 659 -29.07 3.87 -12.32
CA ALA A 659 -29.99 2.73 -12.21
C ALA A 659 -29.57 1.54 -13.10
N ARG A 660 -29.09 1.77 -14.33
CA ARG A 660 -28.55 0.69 -15.19
C ARG A 660 -27.38 -0.03 -14.55
N ARG A 661 -26.49 0.71 -13.87
CA ARG A 661 -25.33 0.15 -13.17
C ARG A 661 -25.77 -0.68 -11.96
N VAL A 662 -26.71 -0.17 -11.16
CA VAL A 662 -27.29 -0.91 -10.03
C VAL A 662 -28.00 -2.18 -10.48
N ARG A 663 -28.77 -2.11 -11.59
CA ARG A 663 -29.49 -3.26 -12.15
C ARG A 663 -28.55 -4.43 -12.50
N LYS A 664 -27.35 -4.14 -13.01
CA LYS A 664 -26.33 -5.17 -13.31
C LYS A 664 -25.88 -5.89 -12.04
N VAL A 665 -25.58 -5.14 -10.97
CA VAL A 665 -25.15 -5.70 -9.68
C VAL A 665 -26.24 -6.59 -9.09
N ILE A 666 -27.48 -6.09 -9.04
CA ILE A 666 -28.62 -6.86 -8.53
C ILE A 666 -28.82 -8.14 -9.33
N SER A 667 -28.80 -8.05 -10.67
CA SER A 667 -28.97 -9.20 -11.56
C SER A 667 -27.88 -10.25 -11.35
N LEU A 668 -26.61 -9.84 -11.29
CA LEU A 668 -25.50 -10.76 -11.05
C LEU A 668 -25.64 -11.42 -9.67
N ASN A 669 -25.77 -10.62 -8.62
CA ASN A 669 -25.87 -11.11 -7.25
C ASN A 669 -27.03 -12.10 -7.06
N ARG A 670 -28.18 -11.80 -7.67
CA ARG A 670 -29.34 -12.67 -7.68
C ARG A 670 -29.08 -13.98 -8.41
N LYS A 671 -28.40 -13.98 -9.55
CA LYS A 671 -28.05 -15.21 -10.28
C LYS A 671 -27.09 -16.10 -9.50
N VAL A 672 -26.08 -15.50 -8.85
CA VAL A 672 -25.09 -16.23 -8.05
C VAL A 672 -25.76 -16.89 -6.84
N HIS A 673 -26.62 -16.16 -6.13
CA HIS A 673 -27.23 -16.60 -4.88
C HIS A 673 -28.72 -16.96 -4.98
N TYR A 674 -29.20 -17.30 -6.18
CA TYR A 674 -30.62 -17.52 -6.49
C TYR A 674 -31.34 -18.42 -5.49
N ASP A 675 -30.85 -19.65 -5.30
CA ASP A 675 -31.49 -20.64 -4.42
C ASP A 675 -31.51 -20.16 -2.96
N ARG A 676 -30.43 -19.50 -2.53
CA ARG A 676 -30.28 -19.01 -1.14
C ARG A 676 -31.27 -17.90 -0.83
N TYR A 677 -31.38 -16.91 -1.72
CA TYR A 677 -32.34 -15.82 -1.54
C TYR A 677 -33.77 -16.34 -1.55
N ASN A 678 -34.12 -17.24 -2.47
CA ASN A 678 -35.47 -17.78 -2.55
C ASN A 678 -35.84 -18.57 -1.29
N GLN A 679 -34.91 -19.37 -0.75
CA GLN A 679 -35.11 -20.10 0.50
C GLN A 679 -35.28 -19.15 1.69
N MET A 680 -34.43 -18.12 1.80
CA MET A 680 -34.53 -17.12 2.87
C MET A 680 -35.85 -16.35 2.80
N ILE A 681 -36.21 -15.83 1.63
CA ILE A 681 -37.46 -15.08 1.44
C ILE A 681 -38.68 -15.95 1.76
N LEU A 682 -38.68 -17.22 1.33
CA LEU A 682 -39.77 -18.15 1.63
C LEU A 682 -39.92 -18.36 3.14
N ALA A 683 -38.83 -18.72 3.82
CA ALA A 683 -38.83 -19.02 5.24
C ALA A 683 -39.32 -17.82 6.07
N GLU A 684 -38.77 -16.63 5.80
CA GLU A 684 -39.17 -15.40 6.50
C GLU A 684 -40.63 -15.00 6.20
N SER A 685 -41.11 -15.26 4.98
CA SER A 685 -42.52 -14.98 4.62
C SER A 685 -43.50 -15.94 5.30
N GLN A 686 -43.13 -17.20 5.49
CA GLN A 686 -43.91 -18.19 6.22
C GLN A 686 -44.00 -17.81 7.70
N GLU A 687 -42.86 -17.50 8.32
CA GLU A 687 -42.81 -17.08 9.72
C GLU A 687 -43.61 -15.79 9.96
N LEU A 688 -43.54 -14.81 9.05
CA LEU A 688 -44.34 -13.59 9.15
C LEU A 688 -45.84 -13.86 9.00
N MET A 689 -46.23 -14.82 8.17
CA MET A 689 -47.63 -15.24 8.02
C MET A 689 -48.15 -15.90 9.29
N GLU A 690 -47.36 -16.76 9.91
CA GLU A 690 -47.68 -17.42 11.18
C GLU A 690 -47.85 -16.40 12.31
N ARG A 691 -46.88 -15.50 12.50
CA ARG A 691 -46.97 -14.43 13.52
C ARG A 691 -48.22 -13.56 13.36
N ARG A 692 -48.58 -13.20 12.11
CA ARG A 692 -49.79 -12.41 11.84
C ARG A 692 -51.09 -13.19 12.08
N GLN A 693 -51.08 -14.51 11.90
CA GLN A 693 -52.22 -15.36 12.23
C GLN A 693 -52.37 -15.52 13.74
N GLU A 694 -51.27 -15.60 14.48
CA GLU A 694 -51.25 -15.63 15.95
C GLU A 694 -51.74 -14.29 16.55
N ASP A 695 -51.36 -13.14 15.98
CA ASP A 695 -51.84 -11.82 16.41
C ASP A 695 -53.34 -11.57 16.14
N LEU A 696 -53.96 -12.35 15.24
CA LEU A 696 -55.37 -12.25 14.85
C LEU A 696 -56.29 -13.20 15.66
N LEU A 697 -55.71 -14.18 16.36
CA LEU A 697 -56.39 -15.12 17.26
C LEU A 697 -56.40 -14.57 18.69
#